data_AF-A0A8J7QQK3-F1
#
_entry.id   AF-A0A8J7QQK3-F1
#
_cell.length_a   1.000
_cell.length_b   1.000
_cell.length_c   1.000
_cell.angle_alpha   90.00
_cell.angle_beta   90.00
_cell.angle_gamma   90.00
#
_symmetry.space_group_name_H-M   'P 1'
#
loop_
_entity.id
_entity.type
_entity.pdbx_description
1 polymer ?
#
loop_
_entity_poly.entity_id
_entity_poly.type
_entity_poly.pdbx_seq_one_letter_code
_entity_poly.pdbx_strand_id
1 'polypeptide(L)'
;MKRFSQVILAVALCLFVAGNLPLSAKQAMDNDRLINVVKSMYESRQEKLKNPFHNKKADALTDLMNPSKVKKAPEIDRQFSDMDDFFCLEAPDGSIWYGVGEFGYEEIKHDAWTERILRSFHYTIYDSSFKVIGEIKDEIEYKDDEIKAALSELAPIVTQKFFNFDSNYEVIFALGVNTANYTNRNYSIVYSIGGKKDAAGNDEPIAVYDGLYCDGVNSATDSWSENYFLTFITEESDESLLDSDNYLDYLNSYKDVMKTYKKATYSGEPQLISEKKICKMNLPGDQMNAAPILTFAQGGKAYFVFQQYEKSFFVDPVGEDESVTEDNNLIIEVSSIGSYDSALKEECSVVIPAEQTVGDDRLLCTYYGIGNLGYEDDIIKDGDDYKFVLTTQKYYAGNDDATVDSYFICDGDGKVEKTLAEDVTGYVMMSDVPGFERQYMFITVSNMGYMLSFVNVPSGEVAAMFNSVVDGYSLSSYVDRVPSGLGYKYAFKAMNPVVEEGDAIEQVVWLDSEGRVIGVDKINLGEDVAMAQMFMSQVALSPYFFNTDDEHEYMFLLKRYRTPGGDGGTEERLLITAANTYDVLLELAPDENKGALSTVMPINSKGNSSLVVVYYDNKVLNADIYDLPFTRFAGGDGSAENPYLISTAGDFGQISKALAAHYRIVNDIDFSDYTLSTVAGTFTGSIDGDGNTLYNLRMKGMPGLFENLSQGSVVKNLNIHNVDFDCSGRSTAGVLTGTALGVNIDNVHIYALNAYADEDSYPDFGGIAGQATVFSTISNSSVNGVINLPESVVGGIVGDTRTTTAVKACSFVGTINGGSGVGGIVGTASNVADSFIDCHVDAALTAKNTVGGIAGSSARATIMRCYVEGSVKAVGTEARWYDHGPCAGGIVGTLGADYKNSSLPEGDDASGEKTSPVTYCFVNISSLEGYTPTMEPDYPTQQSTIHRIIGKSNVNYEPEVVGEDEEWNPIYGDPMPAETAISNNYCMSTLALGEADAVADHNTVEGKSVDASELSADWFKSTLKFVYGNSVDAPWNEAADSDPALYFEVASIINPVEITVMEGNTFDVKLMLVRAVPFTEEEFLGNFSFECSDETVVEMTGEFTYDNGIATIGFSALKPGTATITMFGSKCEVTVIHDPALGVDNIGAASAVVVVSHASGITVKNVAEGTPVEVYNLAGVKMFSTIADGSDINVALAGGLYIVKAGDSAVKCLVR
;
A
#
# COMPACT_ATOMS: atom_id res chain seq x y z
N MET A 1 22.09 35.05 -28.02
CA MET A 1 22.88 36.30 -28.17
C MET A 1 23.83 36.29 -29.40
N LYS A 2 23.33 35.89 -30.58
CA LYS A 2 23.87 36.07 -31.95
C LYS A 2 22.67 35.72 -32.83
N ARG A 3 21.64 36.55 -32.97
CA ARG A 3 21.55 37.94 -33.44
C ARG A 3 20.34 38.54 -32.70
N PHE A 4 20.32 39.62 -31.91
CA PHE A 4 21.10 40.87 -31.93
C PHE A 4 21.53 41.30 -33.33
N SER A 5 20.54 41.29 -34.22
CA SER A 5 20.43 42.18 -35.37
C SER A 5 18.98 42.68 -35.31
N GLN A 6 18.74 43.67 -34.46
CA GLN A 6 18.63 45.04 -34.96
C GLN A 6 17.48 45.19 -35.95
N VAL A 7 16.35 45.63 -35.40
CA VAL A 7 15.25 46.32 -36.08
C VAL A 7 15.66 47.68 -36.67
N ILE A 8 16.93 48.10 -36.62
CA ILE A 8 17.27 49.52 -36.86
C ILE A 8 18.42 49.64 -37.86
N LEU A 9 18.19 49.18 -39.10
CA LEU A 9 18.82 49.77 -40.29
C LEU A 9 18.16 49.24 -41.58
N ALA A 10 17.07 49.85 -42.01
CA ALA A 10 17.00 50.24 -43.41
C ALA A 10 16.94 51.77 -43.35
N VAL A 11 18.02 52.50 -43.53
CA VAL A 11 19.24 52.22 -44.25
C VAL A 11 20.30 53.14 -43.62
N ALA A 12 21.58 52.85 -43.79
CA ALA A 12 22.47 53.96 -44.09
C ALA A 12 21.84 54.76 -45.23
N LEU A 13 21.05 55.79 -44.95
CA LEU A 13 21.24 57.05 -45.61
C LEU A 13 20.51 58.11 -44.79
N CYS A 14 21.31 58.69 -43.92
CA CYS A 14 21.33 60.12 -43.65
C CYS A 14 20.22 60.68 -42.74
N LEU A 15 20.49 61.51 -41.76
CA LEU A 15 21.69 62.23 -41.34
C LEU A 15 21.33 62.81 -39.97
N PHE A 16 22.26 62.77 -39.02
CA PHE A 16 22.32 63.84 -38.02
C PHE A 16 22.69 65.14 -38.76
N VAL A 17 21.87 66.18 -38.63
CA VAL A 17 22.29 67.56 -38.95
C VAL A 17 22.58 68.26 -37.62
N ALA A 18 23.84 68.68 -37.49
CA ALA A 18 24.41 69.78 -36.71
C ALA A 18 23.74 70.09 -35.35
N GLY A 19 24.42 70.05 -34.21
CA GLY A 19 25.78 70.49 -33.94
C GLY A 19 25.74 71.35 -32.68
N ASN A 20 26.67 71.09 -31.75
CA ASN A 20 27.26 72.04 -30.80
C ASN A 20 26.38 73.17 -30.19
N LEU A 21 26.04 73.07 -28.91
CA LEU A 21 26.61 73.85 -27.78
C LEU A 21 25.68 73.82 -26.52
N PRO A 22 26.21 74.09 -25.31
CA PRO A 22 25.61 73.75 -24.02
C PRO A 22 25.11 74.98 -23.20
N LEU A 23 24.69 74.69 -21.95
CA LEU A 23 24.24 75.54 -20.82
C LEU A 23 22.72 75.80 -20.76
N SER A 24 22.02 75.64 -19.62
CA SER A 24 22.38 75.24 -18.25
C SER A 24 21.11 74.96 -17.41
N ALA A 25 21.31 74.23 -16.31
CA ALA A 25 20.60 74.31 -15.01
C ALA A 25 19.34 73.46 -14.75
N LYS A 26 19.54 72.56 -13.76
CA LYS A 26 18.65 72.04 -12.71
C LYS A 26 17.84 70.74 -12.92
N GLN A 27 18.20 69.80 -12.03
CA GLN A 27 17.37 68.86 -11.25
C GLN A 27 16.87 67.57 -11.92
N ALA A 28 17.65 66.50 -11.76
CA ALA A 28 17.21 65.25 -11.12
C ALA A 28 18.47 64.42 -10.76
N MET A 29 18.83 64.43 -9.47
CA MET A 29 19.81 63.57 -8.80
C MET A 29 19.42 62.09 -8.93
N ASP A 30 20.28 61.07 -8.85
CA ASP A 30 21.73 60.88 -8.89
C ASP A 30 21.88 59.34 -8.87
N ASN A 31 22.35 58.73 -9.98
CA ASN A 31 22.18 57.30 -10.28
C ASN A 31 23.03 56.34 -9.42
N ASP A 32 24.02 56.85 -8.69
CA ASP A 32 24.95 56.00 -7.93
C ASP A 32 24.34 55.49 -6.60
N ARG A 33 23.29 56.14 -6.08
CA ARG A 33 22.49 55.59 -4.98
C ARG A 33 21.54 54.49 -5.44
N LEU A 34 21.01 54.60 -6.66
CA LEU A 34 20.12 53.58 -7.22
C LEU A 34 20.90 52.30 -7.57
N ILE A 35 22.13 52.43 -8.08
CA ILE A 35 22.94 51.27 -8.45
C ILE A 35 23.43 50.51 -7.20
N ASN A 36 23.82 51.19 -6.11
CA ASN A 36 24.21 50.49 -4.88
C ASN A 36 23.00 49.92 -4.12
N VAL A 37 21.82 50.54 -4.19
CA VAL A 37 20.57 49.99 -3.65
C VAL A 37 20.07 48.83 -4.51
N VAL A 38 20.17 48.90 -5.83
CA VAL A 38 19.81 47.79 -6.72
C VAL A 38 20.82 46.66 -6.60
N LYS A 39 22.11 46.94 -6.38
CA LYS A 39 23.12 45.90 -6.17
C LYS A 39 23.04 45.26 -4.78
N SER A 40 22.75 46.03 -3.72
CA SER A 40 22.45 45.46 -2.40
C SER A 40 21.08 44.78 -2.34
N MET A 41 20.08 45.24 -3.10
CA MET A 41 18.79 44.55 -3.26
C MET A 41 18.91 43.34 -4.19
N TYR A 42 19.86 43.30 -5.11
CA TYR A 42 20.13 42.13 -5.96
C TYR A 42 20.97 41.10 -5.20
N GLU A 43 21.97 41.52 -4.42
CA GLU A 43 22.77 40.64 -3.56
C GLU A 43 21.95 40.16 -2.34
N SER A 44 21.14 41.02 -1.70
CA SER A 44 20.20 40.58 -0.65
C SER A 44 18.94 39.89 -1.19
N ARG A 45 18.56 40.06 -2.47
CA ARG A 45 17.57 39.19 -3.12
C ARG A 45 18.19 37.86 -3.50
N GLN A 46 19.46 37.78 -3.87
CA GLN A 46 20.13 36.50 -4.13
C GLN A 46 20.35 35.70 -2.83
N GLU A 47 20.52 36.37 -1.68
CA GLU A 47 20.51 35.70 -0.36
C GLU A 47 19.09 35.45 0.20
N LYS A 48 18.07 36.27 -0.13
CA LYS A 48 16.66 36.07 0.30
C LYS A 48 15.74 35.38 -0.72
N LEU A 49 16.24 34.96 -1.88
CA LEU A 49 15.55 34.11 -2.88
C LEU A 49 16.04 32.67 -2.87
N LYS A 50 16.63 32.21 -1.76
CA LYS A 50 16.63 30.78 -1.44
C LYS A 50 15.25 30.41 -0.88
N ASN A 51 14.24 30.44 -1.73
CA ASN A 51 13.06 29.60 -1.61
C ASN A 51 13.28 28.46 -2.63
N PRO A 52 13.20 27.17 -2.25
CA PRO A 52 13.79 26.06 -3.01
C PRO A 52 13.01 25.64 -4.28
N PHE A 53 11.85 26.23 -4.55
CA PHE A 53 10.98 25.84 -5.68
C PHE A 53 11.22 26.67 -6.94
N HIS A 54 12.43 26.56 -7.48
CA HIS A 54 12.67 26.88 -8.88
C HIS A 54 13.18 25.64 -9.58
N ASN A 55 12.26 24.99 -10.28
CA ASN A 55 12.44 24.20 -11.48
C ASN A 55 13.81 23.52 -11.67
N LYS A 56 14.16 22.61 -10.74
CA LYS A 56 15.19 21.59 -11.00
C LYS A 56 14.59 20.36 -11.69
N LYS A 57 13.27 20.16 -11.65
CA LYS A 57 12.59 19.02 -12.30
C LYS A 57 12.60 19.10 -13.83
N ALA A 58 12.66 20.27 -14.46
CA ALA A 58 12.84 20.35 -15.91
C ALA A 58 14.32 20.41 -16.29
N ASP A 59 15.14 21.26 -15.65
CA ASP A 59 16.53 21.46 -16.10
C ASP A 59 17.50 20.39 -15.60
N ALA A 60 17.34 19.84 -14.38
CA ALA A 60 18.18 18.73 -13.92
C ALA A 60 17.75 17.39 -14.53
N LEU A 61 16.46 17.25 -14.85
CA LEU A 61 15.93 16.08 -15.55
C LEU A 61 16.23 16.14 -17.05
N THR A 62 16.23 17.32 -17.68
CA THR A 62 16.63 17.47 -19.10
C THR A 62 18.16 17.37 -19.28
N ASP A 63 18.97 17.79 -18.29
CA ASP A 63 20.42 17.58 -18.32
C ASP A 63 20.84 16.14 -17.89
N LEU A 64 19.96 15.36 -17.23
CA LEU A 64 20.15 13.91 -16.98
C LEU A 64 19.51 13.00 -18.06
N MET A 65 18.41 13.42 -18.69
CA MET A 65 17.59 12.62 -19.62
C MET A 65 17.73 13.11 -21.07
N ASN A 66 18.91 12.88 -21.67
CA ASN A 66 19.06 12.32 -23.03
C ASN A 66 20.54 12.27 -23.45
N PRO A 67 21.04 11.24 -24.16
CA PRO A 67 20.32 10.17 -24.87
C PRO A 67 20.67 8.75 -24.39
N SER A 68 19.74 7.81 -24.58
CA SER A 68 19.97 6.37 -24.80
C SER A 68 21.17 5.78 -24.03
N LYS A 69 21.03 5.63 -22.71
CA LYS A 69 21.88 4.67 -22.00
C LYS A 69 21.05 3.43 -21.84
N VAL A 70 21.39 2.41 -22.61
CA VAL A 70 21.14 1.00 -22.25
C VAL A 70 21.28 0.92 -20.73
N LYS A 71 20.17 0.75 -19.98
CA LYS A 71 20.24 0.47 -18.55
C LYS A 71 21.19 -0.72 -18.44
N LYS A 72 22.26 -0.59 -17.64
CA LYS A 72 23.22 -1.68 -17.49
C LYS A 72 22.41 -2.90 -17.08
N ALA A 73 22.50 -4.00 -17.84
CA ALA A 73 21.78 -5.22 -17.50
C ALA A 73 22.04 -5.56 -16.03
N PRO A 74 21.01 -5.96 -15.27
CA PRO A 74 21.17 -6.26 -13.86
C PRO A 74 22.23 -7.33 -13.68
N GLU A 75 23.03 -7.21 -12.62
CA GLU A 75 24.00 -8.23 -12.27
C GLU A 75 23.28 -9.43 -11.65
N ILE A 76 23.83 -10.62 -11.85
CA ILE A 76 23.32 -11.84 -11.22
C ILE A 76 23.80 -11.83 -9.78
N ASP A 77 22.88 -11.77 -8.81
CA ASP A 77 23.21 -11.70 -7.39
C ASP A 77 23.69 -13.06 -6.85
N ARG A 78 23.10 -14.16 -7.34
CA ARG A 78 23.45 -15.53 -6.92
C ARG A 78 23.31 -16.52 -8.07
N GLN A 79 24.15 -17.55 -8.05
CA GLN A 79 24.16 -18.61 -9.07
C GLN A 79 24.24 -19.98 -8.43
N PHE A 80 23.47 -20.91 -8.99
CA PHE A 80 23.57 -22.34 -8.72
C PHE A 80 23.83 -23.08 -10.03
N SER A 81 24.66 -24.11 -9.99
CA SER A 81 25.07 -24.83 -11.19
C SER A 81 25.16 -26.32 -10.91
N ASP A 82 25.03 -27.11 -11.96
CA ASP A 82 25.20 -28.57 -11.91
C ASP A 82 24.23 -29.29 -10.95
N MET A 83 22.97 -28.83 -10.87
CA MET A 83 21.94 -29.39 -9.98
C MET A 83 21.09 -30.45 -10.71
N ASP A 84 20.56 -31.45 -9.98
CA ASP A 84 19.54 -32.36 -10.50
C ASP A 84 18.11 -31.87 -10.20
N ASP A 85 17.93 -31.07 -9.14
CA ASP A 85 16.63 -30.59 -8.67
C ASP A 85 16.71 -29.19 -8.04
N PHE A 86 15.66 -28.37 -8.24
CA PHE A 86 15.55 -27.03 -7.67
C PHE A 86 14.06 -26.69 -7.44
N PHE A 87 13.67 -26.44 -6.20
CA PHE A 87 12.25 -26.28 -5.83
C PHE A 87 12.06 -25.41 -4.58
N CYS A 88 10.80 -25.06 -4.32
CA CYS A 88 10.39 -24.20 -3.19
C CYS A 88 9.80 -25.02 -2.03
N LEU A 89 9.94 -24.49 -0.82
CA LEU A 89 9.48 -25.05 0.43
C LEU A 89 8.70 -24.02 1.23
N GLU A 90 7.59 -24.40 1.84
CA GLU A 90 6.89 -23.55 2.80
C GLU A 90 7.49 -23.73 4.19
N ALA A 91 8.04 -22.64 4.73
CA ALA A 91 8.59 -22.60 6.08
C ALA A 91 7.49 -22.37 7.13
N PRO A 92 7.74 -22.72 8.41
CA PRO A 92 6.74 -22.56 9.48
C PRO A 92 6.17 -21.15 9.68
N ASP A 93 6.92 -20.12 9.29
CA ASP A 93 6.51 -18.71 9.38
C ASP A 93 5.75 -18.21 8.13
N GLY A 94 5.48 -19.11 7.18
CA GLY A 94 4.86 -18.85 5.89
C GLY A 94 5.80 -18.21 4.85
N SER A 95 7.12 -18.18 5.11
CA SER A 95 8.10 -17.76 4.11
C SER A 95 8.43 -18.88 3.12
N ILE A 96 8.83 -18.52 1.91
CA ILE A 96 9.29 -19.47 0.89
C ILE A 96 10.79 -19.71 1.05
N TRP A 97 11.17 -20.96 1.25
CA TRP A 97 12.53 -21.49 1.28
C TRP A 97 12.84 -22.25 0.00
N TYR A 98 14.10 -22.63 -0.19
CA TYR A 98 14.56 -23.30 -1.41
C TYR A 98 15.33 -24.57 -1.11
N GLY A 99 15.09 -25.61 -1.90
CA GLY A 99 15.88 -26.84 -1.91
C GLY A 99 16.66 -26.97 -3.21
N VAL A 100 17.95 -27.28 -3.10
CA VAL A 100 18.82 -27.67 -4.22
C VAL A 100 19.17 -29.14 -4.05
N GLY A 101 18.81 -29.98 -5.01
CA GLY A 101 19.02 -31.43 -4.98
C GLY A 101 20.08 -31.93 -5.94
N GLU A 102 20.86 -32.90 -5.47
CA GLU A 102 21.84 -33.67 -6.23
C GLU A 102 21.56 -35.17 -6.04
N PHE A 103 21.54 -35.93 -7.14
CA PHE A 103 21.12 -37.32 -7.17
C PHE A 103 22.22 -38.26 -7.68
N GLY A 104 22.48 -39.32 -6.92
CA GLY A 104 23.38 -40.39 -7.32
C GLY A 104 22.65 -41.49 -8.06
N TYR A 105 23.01 -41.76 -9.31
CA TYR A 105 22.42 -42.83 -10.11
C TYR A 105 23.43 -43.95 -10.43
N GLU A 106 22.96 -45.18 -10.38
CA GLU A 106 23.60 -46.32 -11.03
C GLU A 106 23.13 -46.41 -12.50
N GLU A 107 24.06 -46.45 -13.44
CA GLU A 107 23.74 -46.57 -14.87
C GLU A 107 23.97 -48.00 -15.39
N ILE A 108 22.91 -48.62 -15.90
CA ILE A 108 22.95 -49.92 -16.57
C ILE A 108 22.76 -49.69 -18.07
N LYS A 109 23.79 -50.00 -18.86
CA LYS A 109 23.75 -49.84 -20.32
C LYS A 109 23.13 -51.05 -21.00
N HIS A 110 22.02 -50.83 -21.70
CA HIS A 110 21.40 -51.78 -22.62
C HIS A 110 21.80 -51.46 -24.07
N ASP A 111 21.58 -52.40 -25.00
CA ASP A 111 21.99 -52.23 -26.42
C ASP A 111 21.35 -51.00 -27.11
N ALA A 112 20.18 -50.55 -26.64
CA ALA A 112 19.42 -49.45 -27.25
C ALA A 112 19.13 -48.26 -26.33
N TRP A 113 19.36 -48.38 -25.01
CA TRP A 113 19.05 -47.33 -24.04
C TRP A 113 19.88 -47.52 -22.76
N THR A 114 19.96 -46.49 -21.91
CA THR A 114 20.63 -46.57 -20.59
C THR A 114 19.57 -46.46 -19.50
N GLU A 115 19.54 -47.45 -18.61
CA GLU A 115 18.72 -47.44 -17.41
C GLU A 115 19.46 -46.72 -16.29
N ARG A 116 18.77 -45.83 -15.58
CA ARG A 116 19.30 -45.14 -14.39
C ARG A 116 18.48 -45.54 -13.19
N ILE A 117 19.14 -46.04 -12.15
CA ILE A 117 18.52 -46.41 -10.88
C ILE A 117 19.02 -45.41 -9.82
N LEU A 118 18.11 -44.71 -9.16
CA LEU A 118 18.45 -43.76 -8.09
C LEU A 118 19.02 -44.52 -6.89
N ARG A 119 20.16 -44.08 -6.35
CA ARG A 119 20.89 -44.74 -5.25
C ARG A 119 21.18 -43.83 -4.08
N SER A 120 21.21 -42.52 -4.28
CA SER A 120 21.42 -41.55 -3.19
C SER A 120 20.85 -40.21 -3.56
N PHE A 121 20.62 -39.38 -2.56
CA PHE A 121 20.25 -37.97 -2.72
C PHE A 121 21.03 -37.10 -1.72
N HIS A 122 21.22 -35.84 -2.08
CA HIS A 122 21.73 -34.78 -1.21
C HIS A 122 20.96 -33.50 -1.51
N TYR A 123 20.31 -32.94 -0.49
CA TYR A 123 19.67 -31.64 -0.58
C TYR A 123 20.36 -30.61 0.31
N THR A 124 20.53 -29.40 -0.23
CA THR A 124 20.87 -28.20 0.54
C THR A 124 19.65 -27.29 0.61
N ILE A 125 19.28 -26.87 1.82
CA ILE A 125 18.10 -26.04 2.09
C ILE A 125 18.54 -24.62 2.42
N TYR A 126 17.87 -23.65 1.80
CA TYR A 126 18.13 -22.22 1.93
C TYR A 126 16.87 -21.48 2.38
N ASP A 127 17.05 -20.41 3.15
CA ASP A 127 15.96 -19.50 3.49
C ASP A 127 15.55 -18.61 2.30
N SER A 128 14.55 -17.76 2.51
CA SER A 128 14.04 -16.80 1.51
C SER A 128 15.09 -15.80 0.99
N SER A 129 16.22 -15.65 1.70
CA SER A 129 17.35 -14.79 1.31
C SER A 129 18.52 -15.59 0.71
N PHE A 130 18.27 -16.87 0.38
CA PHE A 130 19.26 -17.82 -0.15
C PHE A 130 20.46 -18.05 0.79
N LYS A 131 20.25 -17.91 2.10
CA LYS A 131 21.25 -18.31 3.09
C LYS A 131 21.00 -19.76 3.50
N VAL A 132 22.08 -20.55 3.58
CA VAL A 132 22.01 -21.97 3.95
C VAL A 132 21.41 -22.12 5.35
N ILE A 133 20.33 -22.89 5.44
CA ILE A 133 19.73 -23.38 6.69
C ILE A 133 20.41 -24.70 7.10
N GLY A 134 20.63 -25.60 6.15
CA GLY A 134 21.35 -26.85 6.36
C GLY A 134 21.21 -27.82 5.20
N GLU A 135 21.59 -29.08 5.43
CA GLU A 135 21.67 -30.12 4.41
C GLU A 135 21.11 -31.45 4.93
N ILE A 136 20.56 -32.26 4.03
CA ILE A 136 20.23 -33.67 4.25
C ILE A 136 20.82 -34.53 3.14
N LYS A 137 21.36 -35.71 3.46
CA LYS A 137 21.76 -36.68 2.45
C LYS A 137 21.60 -38.11 2.94
N ASP A 138 21.19 -39.01 2.05
CA ASP A 138 21.09 -40.43 2.38
C ASP A 138 21.23 -41.33 1.13
N GLU A 139 21.43 -42.63 1.35
CA GLU A 139 21.41 -43.68 0.35
C GLU A 139 20.03 -44.39 0.31
N ILE A 140 19.59 -44.77 -0.89
CA ILE A 140 18.31 -45.45 -1.10
C ILE A 140 18.53 -46.97 -1.19
N GLU A 141 18.01 -47.68 -0.19
CA GLU A 141 17.97 -49.14 -0.15
C GLU A 141 16.61 -49.67 -0.63
N TYR A 142 16.59 -50.41 -1.74
CA TYR A 142 15.39 -51.08 -2.24
C TYR A 142 15.21 -52.45 -1.57
N LYS A 143 13.97 -52.80 -1.22
CA LYS A 143 13.59 -54.14 -0.74
C LYS A 143 13.71 -55.19 -1.85
N ASP A 144 13.72 -56.47 -1.48
CA ASP A 144 13.95 -57.60 -2.41
C ASP A 144 12.99 -57.63 -3.62
N ASP A 145 11.77 -57.12 -3.48
CA ASP A 145 10.75 -57.06 -4.53
C ASP A 145 10.63 -55.68 -5.21
N GLU A 146 11.40 -54.69 -4.76
CA GLU A 146 11.43 -53.33 -5.29
C GLU A 146 12.48 -53.20 -6.39
N ILE A 147 12.11 -52.55 -7.49
CA ILE A 147 12.96 -52.48 -8.70
C ILE A 147 13.66 -51.12 -8.79
N LYS A 148 12.88 -50.02 -8.75
CA LYS A 148 13.38 -48.66 -8.92
C LYS A 148 12.38 -47.62 -8.45
N ALA A 149 12.88 -46.44 -8.10
CA ALA A 149 12.05 -45.27 -7.84
C ALA A 149 11.18 -44.92 -9.07
N ALA A 150 9.90 -44.70 -8.82
CA ALA A 150 8.91 -44.12 -9.73
C ALA A 150 8.73 -42.62 -9.47
N LEU A 151 8.92 -42.19 -8.21
CA LEU A 151 8.80 -40.82 -7.74
C LEU A 151 9.85 -40.58 -6.65
N SER A 152 10.48 -39.42 -6.65
CA SER A 152 11.44 -38.99 -5.64
C SER A 152 11.47 -37.46 -5.57
N GLU A 153 11.01 -36.89 -4.47
CA GLU A 153 10.96 -35.43 -4.26
C GLU A 153 10.95 -35.10 -2.77
N LEU A 154 11.27 -33.86 -2.41
CA LEU A 154 11.02 -33.35 -1.07
C LEU A 154 9.58 -32.80 -1.01
N ALA A 155 8.83 -33.12 0.04
CA ALA A 155 7.53 -32.51 0.26
C ALA A 155 7.69 -30.99 0.43
N PRO A 156 6.76 -30.16 -0.08
CA PRO A 156 6.88 -28.71 -0.11
C PRO A 156 6.65 -28.04 1.27
N ILE A 157 6.90 -28.74 2.37
CA ILE A 157 6.61 -28.29 3.74
C ILE A 157 7.78 -28.56 4.67
N VAL A 158 8.07 -27.59 5.54
CA VAL A 158 9.05 -27.71 6.62
C VAL A 158 8.32 -27.59 7.95
N THR A 159 8.63 -28.48 8.89
CA THR A 159 8.06 -28.43 10.25
C THR A 159 9.15 -28.32 11.30
N GLN A 160 8.77 -28.05 12.55
CA GLN A 160 9.57 -28.26 13.75
C GLN A 160 8.72 -28.95 14.81
N LYS A 161 9.33 -29.86 15.57
CA LYS A 161 8.68 -30.55 16.70
C LYS A 161 7.41 -31.31 16.30
N PHE A 162 7.25 -31.65 15.03
CA PHE A 162 6.11 -32.45 14.61
C PHE A 162 6.45 -33.92 14.87
N PHE A 163 7.57 -34.39 14.32
CA PHE A 163 8.01 -35.78 14.40
C PHE A 163 8.88 -36.07 15.63
N ASN A 164 9.54 -35.06 16.19
CA ASN A 164 10.36 -35.17 17.40
C ASN A 164 10.13 -34.00 18.40
N PHE A 165 11.06 -33.79 19.35
CA PHE A 165 10.99 -32.71 20.37
C PHE A 165 12.08 -31.65 20.28
N ASP A 166 13.04 -31.80 19.38
CA ASP A 166 14.08 -30.79 19.22
C ASP A 166 13.55 -29.60 18.43
N SER A 167 14.31 -28.51 18.38
CA SER A 167 13.93 -27.30 17.63
C SER A 167 14.59 -27.27 16.25
N ASN A 168 15.06 -28.41 15.73
CA ASN A 168 15.59 -28.46 14.38
C ASN A 168 14.41 -28.48 13.39
N TYR A 169 14.67 -27.98 12.20
CA TYR A 169 13.74 -28.11 11.09
C TYR A 169 13.70 -29.56 10.59
N GLU A 170 12.52 -30.01 10.23
CA GLU A 170 12.20 -31.36 9.78
C GLU A 170 11.70 -31.28 8.33
N VAL A 171 12.15 -32.20 7.49
CA VAL A 171 11.81 -32.28 6.06
C VAL A 171 11.43 -33.71 5.68
N ILE A 172 10.56 -33.85 4.68
CA ILE A 172 10.01 -35.15 4.26
C ILE A 172 10.48 -35.45 2.83
N PHE A 173 11.23 -36.53 2.64
CA PHE A 173 11.55 -37.06 1.32
C PHE A 173 10.52 -38.11 0.92
N ALA A 174 9.72 -37.79 -0.10
CA ALA A 174 8.70 -38.66 -0.67
C ALA A 174 9.33 -39.60 -1.72
N LEU A 175 9.14 -40.91 -1.55
CA LEU A 175 9.71 -41.95 -2.40
C LEU A 175 8.63 -42.95 -2.82
N GLY A 176 8.28 -42.95 -4.11
CA GLY A 176 7.45 -43.99 -4.72
C GLY A 176 8.31 -45.02 -5.44
N VAL A 177 8.06 -46.31 -5.25
CA VAL A 177 8.90 -47.41 -5.76
C VAL A 177 8.06 -48.44 -6.51
N ASN A 178 8.48 -48.78 -7.73
CA ASN A 178 7.86 -49.87 -8.50
C ASN A 178 8.27 -51.23 -7.91
N THR A 179 7.31 -52.12 -7.74
CA THR A 179 7.56 -53.52 -7.36
C THR A 179 7.60 -54.45 -8.56
N ALA A 180 8.14 -55.65 -8.38
CA ALA A 180 8.15 -56.71 -9.39
C ALA A 180 6.74 -57.20 -9.80
N ASN A 181 5.70 -56.84 -9.05
CA ASN A 181 4.31 -57.19 -9.31
C ASN A 181 3.51 -56.05 -9.99
N TYR A 182 4.18 -55.04 -10.54
CA TYR A 182 3.55 -53.88 -11.19
C TYR A 182 2.64 -53.06 -10.25
N THR A 183 2.95 -53.05 -8.95
CA THR A 183 2.33 -52.14 -7.98
C THR A 183 3.34 -51.10 -7.51
N ASN A 184 2.85 -49.96 -7.04
CA ASN A 184 3.68 -48.94 -6.41
C ASN A 184 3.65 -49.09 -4.89
N ARG A 185 4.80 -48.93 -4.26
CA ARG A 185 4.94 -48.81 -2.81
C ARG A 185 5.52 -47.44 -2.50
N ASN A 186 4.80 -46.67 -1.68
CA ASN A 186 5.10 -45.27 -1.41
C ASN A 186 5.55 -45.08 0.03
N TYR A 187 6.52 -44.20 0.23
CA TYR A 187 7.09 -43.87 1.52
C TYR A 187 7.26 -42.36 1.69
N SER A 188 7.11 -41.89 2.91
CA SER A 188 7.51 -40.55 3.34
C SER A 188 8.57 -40.68 4.43
N ILE A 189 9.81 -40.34 4.08
CA ILE A 189 11.00 -40.52 4.93
C ILE A 189 11.37 -39.17 5.54
N VAL A 190 11.37 -39.07 6.86
CA VAL A 190 11.54 -37.81 7.58
C VAL A 190 12.97 -37.66 8.08
N TYR A 191 13.57 -36.50 7.82
CA TYR A 191 14.90 -36.14 8.29
C TYR A 191 14.85 -34.87 9.15
N SER A 192 15.75 -34.80 10.14
CA SER A 192 16.00 -33.58 10.91
C SER A 192 17.25 -32.89 10.37
N ILE A 193 17.14 -31.61 10.00
CA ILE A 193 18.27 -30.82 9.52
C ILE A 193 19.27 -30.61 10.65
N GLY A 194 20.52 -31.03 10.44
CA GLY A 194 21.54 -31.03 11.50
C GLY A 194 21.34 -32.16 12.53
N GLY A 195 20.54 -33.17 12.18
CA GLY A 195 20.28 -34.36 12.98
C GLY A 195 21.48 -35.31 13.11
N LYS A 196 21.20 -36.51 13.62
CA LYS A 196 22.23 -37.55 13.81
C LYS A 196 22.65 -38.11 12.46
N LYS A 197 23.96 -38.30 12.30
CA LYS A 197 24.56 -38.93 11.13
C LYS A 197 25.12 -40.31 11.46
N ASP A 198 25.08 -41.20 10.48
CA ASP A 198 25.66 -42.54 10.57
C ASP A 198 27.21 -42.51 10.42
N ALA A 199 27.83 -43.69 10.33
CA ALA A 199 29.29 -43.78 10.17
C ALA A 199 29.81 -43.39 8.77
N ALA A 200 28.95 -43.43 7.75
CA ALA A 200 29.25 -42.96 6.40
C ALA A 200 29.02 -41.44 6.24
N GLY A 201 28.36 -40.82 7.24
CA GLY A 201 28.02 -39.42 7.26
C GLY A 201 26.66 -39.10 6.62
N ASN A 202 25.83 -40.12 6.37
CA ASN A 202 24.45 -39.98 5.91
C ASN A 202 23.55 -39.61 7.09
N ASP A 203 22.51 -38.83 6.82
CA ASP A 203 21.52 -38.43 7.82
C ASP A 203 20.63 -39.62 8.18
N GLU A 204 20.51 -39.92 9.48
CA GLU A 204 19.64 -40.99 9.93
C GLU A 204 18.17 -40.51 9.90
N PRO A 205 17.25 -41.22 9.21
CA PRO A 205 15.83 -40.89 9.25
C PRO A 205 15.30 -40.90 10.69
N ILE A 206 14.52 -39.88 11.04
CA ILE A 206 13.89 -39.79 12.37
C ILE A 206 12.51 -40.47 12.39
N ALA A 207 11.88 -40.63 11.23
CA ALA A 207 10.62 -41.37 11.07
C ALA A 207 10.45 -41.82 9.60
N VAL A 208 9.65 -42.89 9.39
CA VAL A 208 9.25 -43.36 8.06
C VAL A 208 7.76 -43.70 8.11
N TYR A 209 6.98 -43.15 7.19
CA TYR A 209 5.56 -43.41 7.05
C TYR A 209 5.28 -44.13 5.72
N ASP A 210 4.35 -45.08 5.76
CA ASP A 210 3.77 -45.63 4.54
C ASP A 210 2.88 -44.56 3.89
N GLY A 211 3.04 -44.36 2.58
CA GLY A 211 2.29 -43.38 1.80
C GLY A 211 3.06 -42.12 1.45
N LEU A 212 2.47 -41.32 0.57
CA LEU A 212 2.98 -40.00 0.20
C LEU A 212 2.34 -38.94 1.08
N TYR A 213 3.08 -37.88 1.39
CA TYR A 213 2.49 -36.65 1.90
C TYR A 213 1.41 -36.17 0.93
N CYS A 214 0.22 -35.89 1.46
CA CYS A 214 -0.96 -35.54 0.68
C CYS A 214 -1.39 -34.09 0.92
N ASP A 215 -1.48 -33.69 2.19
CA ASP A 215 -1.97 -32.36 2.59
C ASP A 215 -1.52 -32.03 4.02
N GLY A 216 -1.48 -30.75 4.38
CA GLY A 216 -1.02 -30.29 5.69
C GLY A 216 -1.53 -28.90 6.06
N VAL A 217 -1.94 -28.73 7.33
CA VAL A 217 -2.47 -27.44 7.82
C VAL A 217 -1.82 -27.03 9.14
N ASN A 218 -1.34 -25.78 9.21
CA ASN A 218 -0.89 -25.15 10.45
C ASN A 218 -2.03 -24.32 11.04
N SER A 219 -2.55 -24.69 12.22
CA SER A 219 -3.59 -23.90 12.89
C SER A 219 -3.06 -22.95 13.97
N ALA A 220 -1.75 -22.67 13.98
CA ALA A 220 -1.19 -21.64 14.85
C ALA A 220 -1.76 -20.26 14.49
N THR A 221 -2.07 -19.46 15.51
CA THR A 221 -2.58 -18.08 15.33
C THR A 221 -1.49 -17.03 15.37
N ASP A 222 -0.25 -17.44 15.61
CA ASP A 222 0.92 -16.58 15.71
C ASP A 222 2.06 -17.14 14.84
N SER A 223 2.98 -16.27 14.44
CA SER A 223 4.01 -16.59 13.45
C SER A 223 5.22 -17.36 14.00
N TRP A 224 5.23 -17.69 15.30
CA TRP A 224 6.34 -18.40 15.96
C TRP A 224 5.94 -19.78 16.48
N SER A 225 4.65 -20.06 16.60
CA SER A 225 4.13 -21.34 17.04
C SER A 225 3.80 -22.24 15.86
N GLU A 226 3.93 -23.53 16.10
CA GLU A 226 3.53 -24.55 15.15
C GLU A 226 2.44 -25.43 15.74
N ASN A 227 1.36 -25.59 14.98
CA ASN A 227 0.29 -26.52 15.26
C ASN A 227 -0.13 -27.24 13.98
N TYR A 228 0.84 -27.92 13.36
CA TYR A 228 0.66 -28.70 12.15
C TYR A 228 -0.18 -29.95 12.36
N PHE A 229 -0.93 -30.30 11.32
CA PHE A 229 -1.60 -31.58 11.10
C PHE A 229 -1.24 -32.04 9.69
N LEU A 230 -0.68 -33.24 9.55
CA LEU A 230 -0.18 -33.75 8.28
C LEU A 230 -0.96 -35.01 7.87
N THR A 231 -1.38 -35.06 6.61
CA THR A 231 -2.12 -36.18 6.03
C THR A 231 -1.25 -36.92 5.03
N PHE A 232 -1.21 -38.24 5.16
CA PHE A 232 -0.52 -39.15 4.24
C PHE A 232 -1.52 -40.04 3.52
N ILE A 233 -1.32 -40.25 2.22
CA ILE A 233 -2.20 -41.06 1.37
C ILE A 233 -1.51 -42.38 0.99
N THR A 234 -2.27 -43.47 1.14
CA THR A 234 -1.91 -44.83 0.74
C THR A 234 -3.06 -45.45 -0.03
N GLU A 235 -2.79 -46.54 -0.75
CA GLU A 235 -3.82 -47.35 -1.39
C GLU A 235 -3.95 -48.69 -0.68
N GLU A 236 -5.19 -49.15 -0.47
CA GLU A 236 -5.46 -50.52 0.00
C GLU A 236 -6.37 -51.27 -0.98
N SER A 237 -6.19 -52.58 -1.07
CA SER A 237 -7.09 -53.50 -1.78
C SER A 237 -7.30 -54.79 -1.00
N ASP A 238 -8.45 -55.45 -1.22
CA ASP A 238 -8.72 -56.77 -0.64
C ASP A 238 -8.15 -57.86 -1.55
N GLU A 239 -7.02 -58.44 -1.14
CA GLU A 239 -6.33 -59.48 -1.89
C GLU A 239 -7.23 -60.67 -2.26
N SER A 240 -8.27 -60.96 -1.47
CA SER A 240 -9.20 -62.06 -1.74
C SER A 240 -10.16 -61.79 -2.90
N LEU A 241 -10.33 -60.52 -3.28
CA LEU A 241 -11.18 -60.06 -4.37
C LEU A 241 -10.38 -59.73 -5.64
N LEU A 242 -9.04 -59.80 -5.58
CA LEU A 242 -8.19 -59.49 -6.74
C LEU A 242 -8.36 -60.50 -7.89
N ASP A 243 -8.68 -61.76 -7.57
CA ASP A 243 -8.96 -62.84 -8.52
C ASP A 243 -10.48 -63.12 -8.69
N SER A 244 -11.35 -62.17 -8.34
CA SER A 244 -12.81 -62.35 -8.43
C SER A 244 -13.27 -62.57 -9.88
N ASP A 245 -14.19 -63.52 -10.09
CA ASP A 245 -14.90 -63.70 -11.37
C ASP A 245 -15.80 -62.49 -11.71
N ASN A 246 -16.07 -61.61 -10.73
CA ASN A 246 -16.79 -60.35 -10.88
C ASN A 246 -15.84 -59.17 -10.72
N TYR A 247 -15.52 -58.52 -11.83
CA TYR A 247 -14.57 -57.40 -11.89
C TYR A 247 -15.02 -56.17 -11.09
N LEU A 248 -16.33 -56.00 -10.82
CA LEU A 248 -16.82 -54.94 -9.92
C LEU A 248 -16.41 -55.19 -8.46
N ASP A 249 -16.29 -56.45 -8.03
CA ASP A 249 -15.81 -56.76 -6.68
C ASP A 249 -14.31 -56.43 -6.54
N TYR A 250 -13.54 -56.63 -7.62
CA TYR A 250 -12.15 -56.18 -7.72
C TYR A 250 -12.06 -54.66 -7.57
N LEU A 251 -12.83 -53.87 -8.33
CA LEU A 251 -12.77 -52.40 -8.27
C LEU A 251 -13.25 -51.82 -6.94
N ASN A 252 -14.33 -52.38 -6.36
CA ASN A 252 -14.82 -51.99 -5.03
C ASN A 252 -13.81 -52.25 -3.91
N SER A 253 -12.81 -53.10 -4.16
CA SER A 253 -11.78 -53.39 -3.18
C SER A 253 -10.73 -52.27 -3.07
N TYR A 254 -10.50 -51.49 -4.13
CA TYR A 254 -9.48 -50.43 -4.17
C TYR A 254 -9.97 -49.16 -3.48
N LYS A 255 -9.24 -48.74 -2.45
CA LYS A 255 -9.56 -47.55 -1.66
C LYS A 255 -8.33 -46.69 -1.45
N ASP A 256 -8.55 -45.39 -1.50
CA ASP A 256 -7.60 -44.41 -1.00
C ASP A 256 -7.78 -44.31 0.51
N VAL A 257 -6.67 -44.44 1.23
CA VAL A 257 -6.60 -44.38 2.69
C VAL A 257 -5.79 -43.16 3.08
N MET A 258 -6.48 -42.15 3.57
CA MET A 258 -5.92 -40.89 4.05
C MET A 258 -5.80 -40.93 5.58
N LYS A 259 -4.56 -40.85 6.07
CA LYS A 259 -4.24 -40.88 7.50
C LYS A 259 -3.71 -39.54 7.95
N THR A 260 -4.42 -38.89 8.87
CA THR A 260 -4.03 -37.59 9.42
C THR A 260 -3.41 -37.76 10.80
N TYR A 261 -2.26 -37.14 10.98
CA TYR A 261 -1.49 -37.15 12.22
C TYR A 261 -1.42 -35.75 12.82
N LYS A 262 -1.43 -35.68 14.15
CA LYS A 262 -1.02 -34.49 14.90
C LYS A 262 0.36 -34.70 15.53
N LYS A 263 1.05 -33.60 15.82
CA LYS A 263 2.37 -33.60 16.45
C LYS A 263 2.45 -34.45 17.72
N ALA A 264 3.63 -34.98 17.98
CA ALA A 264 3.92 -35.78 19.16
C ALA A 264 3.68 -35.02 20.48
N THR A 265 3.23 -35.73 21.53
CA THR A 265 3.30 -35.24 22.92
C THR A 265 4.68 -35.54 23.49
N TYR A 266 5.18 -34.78 24.48
CA TYR A 266 6.54 -34.81 25.11
C TYR A 266 7.25 -36.17 25.33
N SER A 267 6.59 -37.31 25.14
CA SER A 267 7.10 -38.67 25.33
C SER A 267 6.75 -39.67 24.20
N GLY A 268 6.38 -39.25 22.99
CA GLY A 268 5.91 -40.17 21.93
C GLY A 268 6.19 -39.74 20.49
N GLU A 269 5.61 -40.46 19.53
CA GLU A 269 5.60 -40.16 18.09
C GLU A 269 4.31 -39.42 17.69
N PRO A 270 4.23 -38.86 16.45
CA PRO A 270 2.98 -38.30 15.93
C PRO A 270 1.78 -39.23 16.12
N GLN A 271 0.64 -38.66 16.50
CA GLN A 271 -0.55 -39.42 16.84
C GLN A 271 -1.53 -39.41 15.67
N LEU A 272 -1.92 -40.61 15.21
CA LEU A 272 -3.01 -40.77 14.24
C LEU A 272 -4.32 -40.27 14.88
N ILE A 273 -4.97 -39.31 14.23
CA ILE A 273 -6.25 -38.73 14.69
C ILE A 273 -7.41 -39.00 13.71
N SER A 274 -7.10 -39.35 12.46
CA SER A 274 -8.09 -39.67 11.43
C SER A 274 -7.57 -40.74 10.48
N GLU A 275 -8.44 -41.65 10.08
CA GLU A 275 -8.24 -42.57 8.96
C GLU A 275 -9.52 -42.56 8.12
N LYS A 276 -9.48 -41.88 6.97
CA LYS A 276 -10.59 -41.85 6.01
C LYS A 276 -10.29 -42.79 4.86
N LYS A 277 -11.28 -43.61 4.50
CA LYS A 277 -11.18 -44.55 3.38
C LYS A 277 -12.26 -44.22 2.36
N ILE A 278 -11.85 -43.99 1.11
CA ILE A 278 -12.77 -43.68 0.02
C ILE A 278 -12.53 -44.70 -1.09
N CYS A 279 -13.60 -45.35 -1.55
CA CYS A 279 -13.53 -46.21 -2.73
C CYS A 279 -13.22 -45.35 -3.95
N LYS A 280 -12.27 -45.75 -4.79
CA LYS A 280 -11.86 -44.93 -5.95
C LYS A 280 -13.03 -44.57 -6.88
N MET A 281 -14.01 -45.47 -7.03
CA MET A 281 -15.22 -45.24 -7.84
C MET A 281 -16.22 -44.22 -7.25
N ASN A 282 -16.00 -43.81 -6.00
CA ASN A 282 -16.81 -42.84 -5.28
C ASN A 282 -16.08 -41.49 -5.09
N LEU A 283 -14.90 -41.32 -5.69
CA LEU A 283 -14.19 -40.04 -5.63
C LEU A 283 -15.06 -38.90 -6.19
N PRO A 284 -14.92 -37.67 -5.66
CA PRO A 284 -15.72 -36.53 -6.09
C PRO A 284 -15.37 -36.10 -7.52
N GLY A 285 -16.18 -35.20 -8.09
CA GLY A 285 -15.93 -34.61 -9.40
C GLY A 285 -15.81 -35.66 -10.51
N ASP A 286 -14.91 -35.40 -11.44
CA ASP A 286 -14.53 -36.31 -12.52
C ASP A 286 -13.63 -37.49 -12.07
N GLN A 287 -13.46 -37.68 -10.76
CA GLN A 287 -12.60 -38.69 -10.12
C GLN A 287 -11.10 -38.54 -10.43
N MET A 288 -10.69 -37.39 -10.96
CA MET A 288 -9.30 -37.10 -11.31
C MET A 288 -8.81 -35.79 -10.71
N ASN A 289 -9.61 -34.72 -10.86
CA ASN A 289 -9.18 -33.35 -10.57
C ASN A 289 -9.77 -32.78 -9.27
N ALA A 290 -10.87 -33.35 -8.75
CA ALA A 290 -11.46 -32.92 -7.48
C ALA A 290 -10.76 -33.59 -6.30
N ALA A 291 -10.23 -32.78 -5.38
CA ALA A 291 -9.52 -33.29 -4.21
C ALA A 291 -10.50 -33.96 -3.21
N PRO A 292 -10.26 -35.21 -2.79
CA PRO A 292 -11.12 -35.91 -1.84
C PRO A 292 -11.05 -35.35 -0.41
N ILE A 293 -10.02 -34.56 -0.10
CA ILE A 293 -9.81 -33.85 1.16
C ILE A 293 -9.37 -32.41 0.87
N LEU A 294 -9.91 -31.47 1.64
CA LEU A 294 -9.46 -30.08 1.75
C LEU A 294 -9.21 -29.79 3.23
N THR A 295 -8.13 -29.06 3.55
CA THR A 295 -7.86 -28.62 4.92
C THR A 295 -7.62 -27.12 5.01
N PHE A 296 -8.07 -26.50 6.11
CA PHE A 296 -7.87 -25.08 6.37
C PHE A 296 -7.84 -24.79 7.87
N ALA A 297 -7.30 -23.64 8.25
CA ALA A 297 -7.25 -23.20 9.64
C ALA A 297 -8.02 -21.89 9.86
N GLN A 298 -8.78 -21.81 10.95
CA GLN A 298 -9.45 -20.57 11.36
C GLN A 298 -9.57 -20.52 12.88
N GLY A 299 -9.25 -19.36 13.48
CA GLY A 299 -9.44 -19.14 14.92
C GLY A 299 -8.70 -20.13 15.84
N GLY A 300 -7.55 -20.64 15.41
CA GLY A 300 -6.75 -21.61 16.19
C GLY A 300 -7.20 -23.07 16.10
N LYS A 301 -8.12 -23.39 15.17
CA LYS A 301 -8.57 -24.76 14.88
C LYS A 301 -8.18 -25.14 13.47
N ALA A 302 -7.88 -26.42 13.27
CA ALA A 302 -7.76 -27.04 11.96
C ALA A 302 -9.09 -27.69 11.57
N TYR A 303 -9.46 -27.57 10.30
CA TYR A 303 -10.66 -28.11 9.71
C TYR A 303 -10.29 -29.07 8.59
N PHE A 304 -11.06 -30.15 8.48
CA PHE A 304 -10.89 -31.22 7.49
C PHE A 304 -12.22 -31.43 6.80
N VAL A 305 -12.24 -31.24 5.48
CA VAL A 305 -13.42 -31.38 4.64
C VAL A 305 -13.20 -32.55 3.71
N PHE A 306 -13.95 -33.63 3.93
CA PHE A 306 -13.94 -34.80 3.06
C PHE A 306 -15.12 -34.76 2.12
N GLN A 307 -14.92 -35.16 0.87
CA GLN A 307 -16.00 -35.27 -0.10
C GLN A 307 -15.93 -36.58 -0.90
N GLN A 308 -17.09 -37.15 -1.19
CA GLN A 308 -17.25 -38.37 -1.99
C GLN A 308 -18.70 -38.51 -2.47
N TYR A 309 -18.91 -39.30 -3.52
CA TYR A 309 -20.25 -39.78 -3.87
C TYR A 309 -20.71 -40.89 -2.92
N GLU A 310 -22.01 -40.89 -2.62
CA GLU A 310 -22.65 -41.93 -1.79
C GLU A 310 -22.55 -43.33 -2.42
N LYS A 311 -22.64 -43.40 -3.75
CA LYS A 311 -22.57 -44.62 -4.57
C LYS A 311 -21.50 -44.46 -5.66
N SER A 312 -21.08 -45.57 -6.26
CA SER A 312 -20.28 -45.56 -7.50
C SER A 312 -20.92 -44.64 -8.53
N PHE A 313 -20.14 -43.75 -9.13
CA PHE A 313 -20.69 -42.75 -10.06
C PHE A 313 -21.32 -43.40 -11.31
N PHE A 314 -20.63 -44.39 -11.89
CA PHE A 314 -21.14 -45.20 -12.99
C PHE A 314 -21.74 -46.51 -12.49
N VAL A 315 -22.76 -47.01 -13.20
CA VAL A 315 -23.40 -48.31 -12.95
C VAL A 315 -22.42 -49.45 -13.26
N ASP A 316 -21.71 -49.34 -14.39
CA ASP A 316 -20.65 -50.28 -14.81
C ASP A 316 -19.42 -49.52 -15.33
N PRO A 317 -18.49 -49.09 -14.46
CA PRO A 317 -17.34 -48.26 -14.83
C PRO A 317 -16.34 -48.92 -15.79
N VAL A 318 -16.55 -50.18 -16.16
CA VAL A 318 -15.60 -51.01 -16.90
C VAL A 318 -16.24 -51.89 -17.97
N GLY A 319 -17.57 -51.80 -18.15
CA GLY A 319 -18.31 -52.55 -19.16
C GLY A 319 -18.84 -51.69 -20.31
N GLU A 320 -19.84 -52.20 -21.02
CA GLU A 320 -20.48 -51.50 -22.15
C GLU A 320 -21.61 -50.53 -21.68
N ASP A 321 -21.95 -50.54 -20.37
CA ASP A 321 -23.01 -49.72 -19.80
C ASP A 321 -22.43 -48.44 -19.16
N GLU A 322 -22.36 -47.38 -19.97
CA GLU A 322 -21.88 -46.05 -19.57
C GLU A 322 -22.92 -45.24 -18.77
N SER A 323 -23.98 -45.87 -18.26
CA SER A 323 -25.00 -45.16 -17.48
C SER A 323 -24.48 -44.71 -16.11
N VAL A 324 -24.88 -43.51 -15.72
CA VAL A 324 -24.66 -42.94 -14.39
C VAL A 324 -25.64 -43.53 -13.38
N THR A 325 -25.17 -43.72 -12.14
CA THR A 325 -26.00 -44.29 -11.06
C THR A 325 -27.13 -43.33 -10.67
N GLU A 326 -28.37 -43.80 -10.77
CA GLU A 326 -29.56 -43.03 -10.38
C GLU A 326 -29.59 -42.72 -8.87
N ASP A 327 -30.19 -41.57 -8.53
CA ASP A 327 -30.37 -41.07 -7.16
C ASP A 327 -29.06 -41.04 -6.35
N ASN A 328 -27.96 -40.58 -6.95
CA ASN A 328 -26.67 -40.43 -6.25
C ASN A 328 -26.55 -39.04 -5.59
N ASN A 329 -25.71 -38.95 -4.57
CA ASN A 329 -25.50 -37.72 -3.79
C ASN A 329 -24.00 -37.46 -3.61
N LEU A 330 -23.59 -36.20 -3.68
CA LEU A 330 -22.30 -35.75 -3.17
C LEU A 330 -22.44 -35.53 -1.66
N ILE A 331 -21.59 -36.20 -0.88
CA ILE A 331 -21.53 -36.06 0.57
C ILE A 331 -20.30 -35.24 0.90
N ILE A 332 -20.49 -34.17 1.70
CA ILE A 332 -19.43 -33.34 2.25
C ILE A 332 -19.45 -33.50 3.77
N GLU A 333 -18.32 -33.85 4.37
CA GLU A 333 -18.18 -34.04 5.81
C GLU A 333 -17.12 -33.08 6.35
N VAL A 334 -17.53 -32.19 7.26
CA VAL A 334 -16.62 -31.22 7.90
C VAL A 334 -16.35 -31.67 9.33
N SER A 335 -15.07 -31.76 9.68
CA SER A 335 -14.60 -32.01 11.04
C SER A 335 -13.57 -30.98 11.46
N SER A 336 -13.47 -30.70 12.76
CA SER A 336 -12.47 -29.78 13.30
C SER A 336 -11.69 -30.37 14.48
N ILE A 337 -10.54 -29.80 14.78
CA ILE A 337 -9.75 -30.10 15.97
C ILE A 337 -9.03 -28.85 16.47
N GLY A 338 -9.14 -28.56 17.77
CA GLY A 338 -8.36 -27.52 18.44
C GLY A 338 -7.01 -28.06 18.93
N SER A 339 -6.08 -27.15 19.28
CA SER A 339 -4.71 -27.51 19.70
C SER A 339 -4.62 -28.49 20.88
N TYR A 340 -5.64 -28.52 21.75
CA TYR A 340 -5.64 -29.37 22.95
C TYR A 340 -6.58 -30.58 22.83
N ASP A 341 -7.27 -30.72 21.70
CA ASP A 341 -8.25 -31.79 21.52
C ASP A 341 -7.56 -33.12 21.23
N SER A 342 -8.13 -34.20 21.78
CA SER A 342 -7.59 -35.55 21.59
C SER A 342 -8.08 -36.24 20.32
N ALA A 343 -9.16 -35.76 19.71
CA ALA A 343 -9.82 -36.36 18.55
C ALA A 343 -10.52 -35.29 17.72
N LEU A 344 -10.78 -35.60 16.44
CA LEU A 344 -11.63 -34.79 15.58
C LEU A 344 -13.06 -34.70 16.13
N LYS A 345 -13.67 -33.54 15.93
CA LYS A 345 -15.07 -33.28 16.21
C LYS A 345 -15.81 -33.04 14.90
N GLU A 346 -16.90 -33.77 14.68
CA GLU A 346 -17.80 -33.52 13.55
C GLU A 346 -18.46 -32.13 13.73
N GLU A 347 -18.39 -31.31 12.68
CA GLU A 347 -19.01 -29.99 12.64
C GLU A 347 -20.32 -30.04 11.85
N CYS A 348 -20.30 -30.61 10.64
CA CYS A 348 -21.50 -30.85 9.85
C CYS A 348 -21.28 -31.94 8.80
N SER A 349 -22.37 -32.47 8.27
CA SER A 349 -22.40 -33.33 7.09
C SER A 349 -23.49 -32.83 6.15
N VAL A 350 -23.10 -32.49 4.92
CA VAL A 350 -23.97 -31.92 3.90
C VAL A 350 -24.17 -32.93 2.79
N VAL A 351 -25.41 -33.10 2.34
CA VAL A 351 -25.78 -34.02 1.27
C VAL A 351 -26.37 -33.21 0.13
N ILE A 352 -25.69 -33.22 -1.02
CA ILE A 352 -26.08 -32.49 -2.22
C ILE A 352 -26.54 -33.52 -3.26
N PRO A 353 -27.80 -33.49 -3.71
CA PRO A 353 -28.26 -34.34 -4.80
C PRO A 353 -27.47 -34.10 -6.09
N ALA A 354 -26.85 -35.16 -6.63
CA ALA A 354 -26.08 -35.10 -7.87
C ALA A 354 -27.00 -35.28 -9.08
N GLU A 355 -27.90 -34.31 -9.29
CA GLU A 355 -28.94 -34.38 -10.32
C GLU A 355 -28.35 -34.40 -11.74
N GLN A 356 -28.69 -35.44 -12.49
CA GLN A 356 -28.31 -35.52 -13.89
C GLN A 356 -29.30 -34.67 -14.70
N THR A 357 -28.80 -33.64 -15.38
CA THR A 357 -29.66 -32.75 -16.16
C THR A 357 -30.07 -33.44 -17.46
N VAL A 358 -31.36 -33.77 -17.64
CA VAL A 358 -31.83 -34.51 -18.83
C VAL A 358 -32.52 -33.56 -19.80
N GLY A 359 -32.02 -33.46 -21.04
CA GLY A 359 -32.65 -32.60 -22.08
C GLY A 359 -31.83 -32.28 -23.32
N ASP A 360 -30.51 -32.54 -23.32
CA ASP A 360 -29.63 -32.45 -24.49
C ASP A 360 -29.09 -33.85 -24.82
N ASP A 361 -29.35 -34.35 -26.04
CA ASP A 361 -28.92 -35.67 -26.51
C ASP A 361 -27.39 -35.85 -26.53
N ARG A 362 -26.61 -34.76 -26.36
CA ARG A 362 -25.14 -34.79 -26.32
C ARG A 362 -24.56 -34.74 -24.91
N LEU A 363 -25.33 -34.42 -23.87
CA LEU A 363 -24.81 -34.40 -22.50
C LEU A 363 -24.72 -35.84 -21.98
N LEU A 364 -23.53 -36.28 -21.60
CA LEU A 364 -23.29 -37.64 -21.11
C LEU A 364 -23.52 -37.74 -19.60
N CYS A 365 -22.93 -36.83 -18.83
CA CYS A 365 -23.12 -36.74 -17.37
C CYS A 365 -22.76 -35.36 -16.82
N THR A 366 -23.15 -35.10 -15.58
CA THR A 366 -22.73 -33.92 -14.80
C THR A 366 -22.01 -34.39 -13.54
N TYR A 367 -20.75 -33.97 -13.37
CA TYR A 367 -19.97 -34.18 -12.16
C TYR A 367 -20.20 -33.05 -11.15
N TYR A 368 -19.93 -33.34 -9.87
CA TYR A 368 -20.19 -32.49 -8.71
C TYR A 368 -18.99 -32.58 -7.76
N GLY A 369 -18.51 -31.43 -7.30
CA GLY A 369 -17.40 -31.36 -6.34
C GLY A 369 -17.27 -29.97 -5.74
N ILE A 370 -16.46 -29.86 -4.68
CA ILE A 370 -16.01 -28.58 -4.11
C ILE A 370 -14.48 -28.48 -4.21
N GLY A 371 -13.94 -27.26 -4.13
CA GLY A 371 -12.49 -27.03 -4.24
C GLY A 371 -11.96 -26.95 -5.66
N ASN A 372 -12.85 -26.97 -6.67
CA ASN A 372 -12.49 -26.87 -8.08
C ASN A 372 -12.40 -25.40 -8.58
N LEU A 373 -12.86 -24.42 -7.80
CA LEU A 373 -12.72 -22.99 -8.12
C LEU A 373 -11.55 -22.35 -7.34
N GLY A 374 -11.62 -22.40 -6.01
CA GLY A 374 -10.67 -21.75 -5.10
C GLY A 374 -9.97 -22.70 -4.12
N TYR A 375 -10.06 -24.02 -4.30
CA TYR A 375 -9.54 -25.01 -3.35
C TYR A 375 -10.12 -24.83 -1.94
N GLU A 376 -9.33 -24.42 -0.93
CA GLU A 376 -9.83 -24.17 0.43
C GLU A 376 -10.74 -22.93 0.52
N ASP A 377 -10.58 -21.96 -0.38
CA ASP A 377 -11.39 -20.75 -0.45
C ASP A 377 -12.85 -21.01 -0.87
N ASP A 378 -13.14 -22.21 -1.36
CA ASP A 378 -14.50 -22.65 -1.66
C ASP A 378 -15.29 -22.98 -0.37
N ILE A 379 -14.64 -22.99 0.80
CA ILE A 379 -15.27 -23.25 2.10
C ILE A 379 -15.45 -21.93 2.85
N ILE A 380 -16.69 -21.47 2.95
CA ILE A 380 -17.04 -20.19 3.57
C ILE A 380 -17.59 -20.46 4.96
N LYS A 381 -16.84 -20.06 5.98
CA LYS A 381 -17.25 -20.17 7.39
C LYS A 381 -17.57 -18.80 7.97
N ASP A 382 -18.85 -18.58 8.27
CA ASP A 382 -19.36 -17.35 8.88
C ASP A 382 -20.01 -17.68 10.24
N GLY A 383 -19.31 -17.37 11.33
CA GLY A 383 -19.73 -17.81 12.67
C GLY A 383 -19.80 -19.33 12.78
N ASP A 384 -20.97 -19.88 13.07
CA ASP A 384 -21.22 -21.34 13.13
C ASP A 384 -21.75 -21.93 11.80
N ASP A 385 -22.09 -21.08 10.82
CA ASP A 385 -22.64 -21.50 9.54
C ASP A 385 -21.53 -21.87 8.55
N TYR A 386 -21.78 -22.90 7.74
CA TYR A 386 -20.90 -23.34 6.66
C TYR A 386 -21.61 -23.18 5.33
N LYS A 387 -20.90 -22.61 4.35
CA LYS A 387 -21.32 -22.57 2.95
C LYS A 387 -20.19 -23.09 2.07
N PHE A 388 -20.54 -23.60 0.91
CA PHE A 388 -19.61 -24.25 -0.01
C PHE A 388 -19.82 -23.71 -1.42
N VAL A 389 -18.72 -23.44 -2.12
CA VAL A 389 -18.76 -23.22 -3.56
C VAL A 389 -18.82 -24.58 -4.26
N LEU A 390 -20.02 -24.97 -4.67
CA LEU A 390 -20.28 -26.16 -5.45
C LEU A 390 -19.91 -25.92 -6.91
N THR A 391 -19.08 -26.79 -7.46
CA THR A 391 -18.77 -26.87 -8.89
C THR A 391 -19.58 -27.99 -9.51
N THR A 392 -20.25 -27.70 -10.63
CA THR A 392 -20.86 -28.71 -11.49
C THR A 392 -20.19 -28.72 -12.85
N GLN A 393 -19.77 -29.89 -13.34
CA GLN A 393 -19.02 -30.01 -14.60
C GLN A 393 -19.80 -30.87 -15.59
N LYS A 394 -20.28 -30.27 -16.67
CA LYS A 394 -21.06 -30.96 -17.71
C LYS A 394 -20.12 -31.57 -18.75
N TYR A 395 -20.22 -32.88 -18.96
CA TYR A 395 -19.43 -33.59 -19.96
C TYR A 395 -20.25 -33.90 -21.21
N TYR A 396 -19.82 -33.38 -22.36
CA TYR A 396 -20.54 -33.51 -23.63
C TYR A 396 -19.84 -34.48 -24.59
N ALA A 397 -20.62 -35.31 -25.26
CA ALA A 397 -20.15 -36.23 -26.28
C ALA A 397 -19.40 -35.50 -27.42
N GLY A 398 -18.16 -35.90 -27.68
CA GLY A 398 -17.30 -35.32 -28.70
C GLY A 398 -16.56 -34.05 -28.25
N ASN A 399 -16.59 -33.72 -26.96
CA ASN A 399 -15.75 -32.71 -26.32
C ASN A 399 -14.87 -33.35 -25.24
N ASP A 400 -14.05 -34.33 -25.65
CA ASP A 400 -13.31 -35.20 -24.74
C ASP A 400 -12.18 -34.46 -23.97
N ASP A 401 -11.85 -33.24 -24.38
CA ASP A 401 -10.76 -32.44 -23.81
C ASP A 401 -11.23 -31.44 -22.73
N ALA A 402 -12.54 -31.21 -22.54
CA ALA A 402 -13.03 -30.20 -21.59
C ALA A 402 -14.49 -30.40 -21.12
N THR A 403 -14.76 -30.03 -19.88
CA THR A 403 -16.12 -29.88 -19.32
C THR A 403 -16.64 -28.45 -19.46
N VAL A 404 -17.95 -28.27 -19.32
CA VAL A 404 -18.60 -26.95 -19.19
C VAL A 404 -19.02 -26.77 -17.74
N ASP A 405 -18.40 -25.82 -17.06
CA ASP A 405 -18.48 -25.72 -15.60
C ASP A 405 -19.49 -24.64 -15.16
N SER A 406 -20.07 -24.83 -13.98
CA SER A 406 -20.91 -23.84 -13.30
C SER A 406 -20.60 -23.83 -11.81
N TYR A 407 -20.77 -22.67 -11.17
CA TYR A 407 -20.39 -22.43 -9.77
C TYR A 407 -21.56 -21.85 -8.98
N PHE A 408 -21.82 -22.43 -7.82
CA PHE A 408 -22.95 -22.09 -6.95
C PHE A 408 -22.50 -22.01 -5.49
N ILE A 409 -23.09 -21.13 -4.69
CA ILE A 409 -22.95 -21.16 -3.24
C ILE A 409 -24.09 -21.99 -2.67
N CYS A 410 -23.74 -23.08 -1.99
CA CYS A 410 -24.65 -23.93 -1.23
C CYS A 410 -24.53 -23.64 0.27
N ASP A 411 -25.66 -23.65 0.97
CA ASP A 411 -25.71 -23.56 2.43
C ASP A 411 -25.37 -24.91 3.11
N GLY A 412 -25.33 -24.91 4.44
CA GLY A 412 -25.05 -26.11 5.26
C GLY A 412 -26.13 -27.19 5.19
N ASP A 413 -27.28 -26.92 4.56
CA ASP A 413 -28.32 -27.92 4.28
C ASP A 413 -28.21 -28.49 2.85
N GLY A 414 -27.20 -28.06 2.08
CA GLY A 414 -26.94 -28.53 0.71
C GLY A 414 -27.80 -27.84 -0.35
N LYS A 415 -28.45 -26.72 0.01
CA LYS A 415 -29.32 -25.97 -0.90
C LYS A 415 -28.55 -24.83 -1.55
N VAL A 416 -28.69 -24.68 -2.87
CA VAL A 416 -28.15 -23.52 -3.60
C VAL A 416 -28.82 -22.22 -3.11
N GLU A 417 -28.01 -21.32 -2.55
CA GLU A 417 -28.40 -19.98 -2.11
C GLU A 417 -28.17 -18.95 -3.22
N LYS A 418 -27.03 -19.05 -3.92
CA LYS A 418 -26.61 -18.12 -4.97
C LYS A 418 -25.97 -18.84 -6.14
N THR A 419 -26.19 -18.31 -7.34
CA THR A 419 -25.45 -18.70 -8.54
C THR A 419 -24.31 -17.70 -8.74
N LEU A 420 -23.07 -18.19 -8.81
CA LEU A 420 -21.91 -17.34 -9.10
C LEU A 420 -21.75 -17.17 -10.61
N ALA A 421 -21.75 -18.28 -11.34
CA ALA A 421 -21.75 -18.30 -12.80
C ALA A 421 -22.25 -19.65 -13.34
N GLU A 422 -22.82 -19.65 -14.54
CA GLU A 422 -23.28 -20.86 -15.21
C GLU A 422 -22.68 -20.96 -16.61
N ASP A 423 -22.45 -22.20 -17.04
CA ASP A 423 -21.97 -22.57 -18.38
C ASP A 423 -20.73 -21.76 -18.78
N VAL A 424 -19.76 -21.71 -17.86
CA VAL A 424 -18.52 -20.99 -18.05
C VAL A 424 -17.61 -21.75 -19.00
N THR A 425 -16.88 -20.99 -19.82
CA THR A 425 -15.84 -21.51 -20.70
C THR A 425 -14.44 -21.35 -20.12
N GLY A 426 -14.33 -20.59 -19.05
CA GLY A 426 -13.10 -20.34 -18.32
C GLY A 426 -13.34 -19.30 -17.23
N TYR A 427 -12.39 -19.18 -16.31
CA TYR A 427 -12.38 -18.15 -15.30
C TYR A 427 -10.95 -17.70 -15.02
N VAL A 428 -10.83 -16.54 -14.37
CA VAL A 428 -9.57 -16.04 -13.84
C VAL A 428 -9.82 -15.56 -12.41
N MET A 429 -9.05 -16.08 -11.45
CA MET A 429 -9.06 -15.59 -10.07
C MET A 429 -8.30 -14.27 -10.01
N MET A 430 -8.91 -13.23 -9.43
CA MET A 430 -8.26 -11.92 -9.29
C MET A 430 -7.46 -11.88 -8.00
N SER A 431 -6.34 -11.16 -8.00
CA SER A 431 -5.57 -10.90 -6.79
C SER A 431 -6.41 -10.19 -5.73
N ASP A 432 -6.25 -10.54 -4.46
CA ASP A 432 -6.97 -9.87 -3.37
C ASP A 432 -6.55 -8.40 -3.23
N VAL A 433 -7.53 -7.53 -2.95
CA VAL A 433 -7.32 -6.11 -2.70
C VAL A 433 -7.82 -5.81 -1.29
N PRO A 434 -6.98 -5.29 -0.38
CA PRO A 434 -7.40 -5.03 1.01
C PRO A 434 -8.66 -4.17 1.09
N GLY A 435 -9.64 -4.62 1.88
CA GLY A 435 -10.92 -3.93 2.05
C GLY A 435 -12.00 -4.29 1.03
N PHE A 436 -11.69 -5.14 0.04
CA PHE A 436 -12.64 -5.62 -0.96
C PHE A 436 -12.78 -7.14 -0.88
N GLU A 437 -13.96 -7.65 -1.25
CA GLU A 437 -14.16 -9.09 -1.36
C GLU A 437 -13.28 -9.71 -2.45
N ARG A 438 -13.01 -11.00 -2.31
CA ARG A 438 -12.36 -11.81 -3.35
C ARG A 438 -13.21 -11.79 -4.61
N GLN A 439 -12.57 -11.84 -5.77
CA GLN A 439 -13.26 -11.69 -7.04
C GLN A 439 -12.75 -12.68 -8.08
N TYR A 440 -13.66 -13.19 -8.89
CA TYR A 440 -13.37 -14.02 -10.06
C TYR A 440 -13.94 -13.36 -11.30
N MET A 441 -13.20 -13.39 -12.41
CA MET A 441 -13.74 -13.08 -13.72
C MET A 441 -14.20 -14.39 -14.38
N PHE A 442 -15.50 -14.57 -14.56
CA PHE A 442 -16.08 -15.68 -15.31
C PHE A 442 -16.29 -15.32 -16.77
N ILE A 443 -15.91 -16.23 -17.68
CA ILE A 443 -16.02 -16.06 -19.13
C ILE A 443 -17.17 -16.91 -19.66
N THR A 444 -18.21 -16.27 -20.18
CA THR A 444 -19.35 -16.94 -20.81
C THR A 444 -19.48 -16.55 -22.28
N VAL A 445 -20.15 -17.40 -23.08
CA VAL A 445 -20.40 -17.13 -24.50
C VAL A 445 -21.79 -16.55 -24.66
N SER A 446 -21.88 -15.40 -25.34
CA SER A 446 -23.14 -14.76 -25.70
C SER A 446 -23.27 -14.62 -27.22
N ASN A 447 -24.46 -14.25 -27.69
CA ASN A 447 -24.70 -13.91 -29.10
C ASN A 447 -23.83 -12.73 -29.61
N MET A 448 -23.20 -11.98 -28.70
CA MET A 448 -22.35 -10.82 -28.97
C MET A 448 -20.86 -11.10 -28.74
N GLY A 449 -20.45 -12.37 -28.61
CA GLY A 449 -19.08 -12.76 -28.29
C GLY A 449 -18.92 -13.16 -26.81
N TYR A 450 -17.69 -13.12 -26.31
CA TYR A 450 -17.39 -13.45 -24.91
C TYR A 450 -17.84 -12.33 -23.97
N MET A 451 -18.51 -12.70 -22.89
CA MET A 451 -18.88 -11.82 -21.79
C MET A 451 -17.95 -12.09 -20.60
N LEU A 452 -17.43 -11.01 -20.01
CA LEU A 452 -16.53 -11.05 -18.86
C LEU A 452 -17.29 -10.54 -17.64
N SER A 453 -17.54 -11.42 -16.67
CA SER A 453 -18.33 -11.12 -15.47
C SER A 453 -17.45 -11.21 -14.23
N PHE A 454 -17.22 -10.09 -13.56
CA PHE A 454 -16.46 -9.99 -12.33
C PHE A 454 -17.39 -10.17 -11.14
N VAL A 455 -17.26 -11.29 -10.44
CA VAL A 455 -18.17 -11.70 -9.37
C VAL A 455 -17.41 -11.79 -8.06
N ASN A 456 -17.91 -11.08 -7.05
CA ASN A 456 -17.38 -11.11 -5.70
C ASN A 456 -17.83 -12.39 -4.98
N VAL A 457 -16.92 -13.02 -4.22
CA VAL A 457 -17.18 -14.24 -3.45
C VAL A 457 -16.81 -13.94 -1.99
N PRO A 458 -17.72 -14.20 -1.02
CA PRO A 458 -18.93 -15.02 -1.12
C PRO A 458 -20.23 -14.26 -1.39
N SER A 459 -20.23 -12.94 -1.60
CA SER A 459 -21.48 -12.19 -1.79
C SER A 459 -22.25 -12.59 -3.06
N GLY A 460 -21.57 -13.10 -4.09
CA GLY A 460 -22.14 -13.34 -5.42
C GLY A 460 -22.52 -12.05 -6.15
N GLU A 461 -22.08 -10.89 -5.65
CA GLU A 461 -22.34 -9.60 -6.30
C GLU A 461 -21.50 -9.48 -7.58
N VAL A 462 -22.15 -9.09 -8.68
CA VAL A 462 -21.45 -8.77 -9.93
C VAL A 462 -20.88 -7.36 -9.81
N ALA A 463 -19.59 -7.25 -9.54
CA ALA A 463 -18.90 -5.97 -9.39
C ALA A 463 -18.75 -5.22 -10.72
N ALA A 464 -18.48 -5.96 -11.80
CA ALA A 464 -18.40 -5.40 -13.15
C ALA A 464 -18.80 -6.45 -14.20
N MET A 465 -19.31 -5.99 -15.33
CA MET A 465 -19.64 -6.86 -16.46
C MET A 465 -19.49 -6.10 -17.77
N PHE A 466 -18.65 -6.61 -18.66
CA PHE A 466 -18.46 -6.02 -19.98
C PHE A 466 -18.13 -7.07 -21.03
N ASN A 467 -18.38 -6.71 -22.30
CA ASN A 467 -18.03 -7.57 -23.43
C ASN A 467 -16.50 -7.61 -23.59
N SER A 468 -15.97 -8.70 -24.14
CA SER A 468 -14.56 -8.84 -24.53
C SER A 468 -14.04 -7.74 -25.48
N VAL A 469 -14.90 -6.87 -26.01
CA VAL A 469 -14.51 -5.67 -26.75
C VAL A 469 -15.00 -4.42 -26.01
N VAL A 470 -14.07 -3.59 -25.55
CA VAL A 470 -14.35 -2.32 -24.85
C VAL A 470 -13.62 -1.19 -25.57
N ASP A 471 -14.36 -0.14 -25.95
CA ASP A 471 -13.83 1.04 -26.67
C ASP A 471 -12.95 0.72 -27.90
N GLY A 472 -13.25 -0.40 -28.57
CA GLY A 472 -12.52 -0.87 -29.74
C GLY A 472 -11.31 -1.76 -29.45
N TYR A 473 -10.93 -1.92 -28.17
CA TYR A 473 -9.92 -2.86 -27.74
C TYR A 473 -10.52 -4.23 -27.49
N SER A 474 -9.93 -5.26 -28.09
CA SER A 474 -10.28 -6.66 -27.81
C SER A 474 -9.45 -7.16 -26.63
N LEU A 475 -10.10 -7.39 -25.50
CA LEU A 475 -9.51 -7.82 -24.24
C LEU A 475 -9.30 -9.34 -24.25
N SER A 476 -8.17 -9.79 -23.69
CA SER A 476 -7.87 -11.22 -23.52
C SER A 476 -8.25 -11.72 -22.11
N SER A 477 -8.01 -13.00 -21.84
CA SER A 477 -8.10 -13.57 -20.49
C SER A 477 -6.87 -13.30 -19.61
N TYR A 478 -5.84 -12.62 -20.13
CA TYR A 478 -4.75 -12.11 -19.29
C TYR A 478 -5.25 -10.83 -18.63
N VAL A 479 -5.71 -10.95 -17.40
CA VAL A 479 -6.21 -9.85 -16.58
C VAL A 479 -5.87 -10.04 -15.11
N ASP A 480 -5.66 -8.93 -14.41
CA ASP A 480 -5.71 -8.89 -12.96
C ASP A 480 -6.25 -7.52 -12.48
N ARG A 481 -6.51 -7.38 -11.19
CA ARG A 481 -6.87 -6.12 -10.54
C ARG A 481 -5.73 -5.60 -9.65
N VAL A 482 -5.52 -4.29 -9.72
CA VAL A 482 -4.47 -3.58 -8.99
C VAL A 482 -5.09 -2.58 -8.04
N PRO A 483 -4.63 -2.48 -6.77
CA PRO A 483 -5.10 -1.46 -5.85
C PRO A 483 -4.93 -0.04 -6.43
N SER A 484 -5.88 0.84 -6.14
CA SER A 484 -5.85 2.24 -6.53
C SER A 484 -6.47 3.11 -5.44
N GLY A 485 -6.22 4.41 -5.50
CA GLY A 485 -6.59 5.38 -4.47
C GLY A 485 -8.03 5.34 -3.98
N LEU A 486 -9.05 4.83 -4.68
CA LEU A 486 -10.41 4.67 -4.13
C LEU A 486 -10.96 3.24 -4.26
N GLY A 487 -10.11 2.28 -4.64
CA GLY A 487 -10.50 0.89 -4.81
C GLY A 487 -9.49 0.10 -5.61
N TYR A 488 -9.86 -0.32 -6.81
CA TYR A 488 -8.98 -1.05 -7.72
C TYR A 488 -9.29 -0.72 -9.17
N LYS A 489 -8.30 -0.97 -10.02
CA LYS A 489 -8.37 -0.87 -11.49
C LYS A 489 -8.04 -2.22 -12.10
N TYR A 490 -8.57 -2.52 -13.29
CA TYR A 490 -8.27 -3.75 -14.02
C TYR A 490 -7.21 -3.48 -15.09
N ALA A 491 -6.28 -4.41 -15.28
CA ALA A 491 -5.30 -4.38 -16.36
C ALA A 491 -5.52 -5.58 -17.27
N PHE A 492 -5.73 -5.34 -18.56
CA PHE A 492 -5.93 -6.40 -19.55
C PHE A 492 -4.85 -6.38 -20.61
N LYS A 493 -4.28 -7.53 -20.95
CA LYS A 493 -3.56 -7.64 -22.22
C LYS A 493 -4.57 -7.60 -23.36
N ALA A 494 -4.32 -6.81 -24.40
CA ALA A 494 -5.07 -6.89 -25.65
C ALA A 494 -4.84 -8.24 -26.35
N MET A 495 -5.84 -8.73 -27.10
CA MET A 495 -5.75 -10.05 -27.76
C MET A 495 -4.69 -10.12 -28.87
N ASN A 496 -4.49 -9.03 -29.62
CA ASN A 496 -3.60 -9.04 -30.78
C ASN A 496 -2.58 -7.90 -30.66
N PRO A 497 -1.28 -8.18 -30.86
CA PRO A 497 -0.28 -7.12 -30.96
C PRO A 497 -0.48 -6.30 -32.23
N VAL A 498 -0.10 -5.04 -32.18
CA VAL A 498 -0.01 -4.14 -33.33
C VAL A 498 1.40 -4.26 -33.91
N VAL A 499 1.53 -4.30 -35.24
CA VAL A 499 2.86 -4.25 -35.88
C VAL A 499 3.18 -2.81 -36.23
N GLU A 500 4.21 -2.24 -35.61
CA GLU A 500 4.73 -0.89 -35.88
C GLU A 500 6.17 -1.00 -36.38
N GLU A 501 6.46 -0.52 -37.59
CA GLU A 501 7.80 -0.56 -38.21
C GLU A 501 8.49 -1.94 -38.34
N GLY A 502 7.76 -3.05 -38.10
CA GLY A 502 8.29 -4.42 -38.13
C GLY A 502 8.30 -5.09 -36.75
N ASP A 503 8.24 -4.28 -35.69
CA ASP A 503 8.17 -4.72 -34.31
C ASP A 503 6.75 -5.14 -33.91
N ALA A 504 6.66 -6.15 -33.05
CA ALA A 504 5.42 -6.54 -32.39
C ALA A 504 5.21 -5.67 -31.14
N ILE A 505 4.17 -4.84 -31.18
CA ILE A 505 3.75 -3.97 -30.08
C ILE A 505 2.55 -4.59 -29.36
N GLU A 506 2.77 -5.12 -28.18
CA GLU A 506 1.69 -5.54 -27.28
C GLU A 506 1.06 -4.33 -26.58
N GLN A 507 -0.17 -4.48 -26.11
CA GLN A 507 -0.90 -3.43 -25.41
C GLN A 507 -1.51 -3.94 -24.10
N VAL A 508 -1.39 -3.16 -23.04
CA VAL A 508 -2.13 -3.36 -21.79
C VAL A 508 -3.13 -2.25 -21.61
N VAL A 509 -4.41 -2.62 -21.57
CA VAL A 509 -5.55 -1.73 -21.46
C VAL A 509 -5.96 -1.65 -19.99
N TRP A 510 -5.87 -0.46 -19.41
CA TRP A 510 -6.29 -0.18 -18.06
C TRP A 510 -7.74 0.28 -18.05
N LEU A 511 -8.54 -0.35 -17.19
CA LEU A 511 -9.94 0.01 -16.97
C LEU A 511 -10.14 0.38 -15.50
N ASP A 512 -11.03 1.33 -15.24
CA ASP A 512 -11.53 1.54 -13.88
C ASP A 512 -12.49 0.42 -13.45
N SER A 513 -12.96 0.47 -12.20
CA SER A 513 -13.90 -0.49 -11.63
C SER A 513 -15.23 -0.60 -12.40
N GLU A 514 -15.60 0.43 -13.17
CA GLU A 514 -16.81 0.44 -14.00
C GLU A 514 -16.58 -0.07 -15.43
N GLY A 515 -15.34 -0.46 -15.77
CA GLY A 515 -14.99 -0.97 -17.10
C GLY A 515 -14.79 0.12 -18.16
N ARG A 516 -14.48 1.36 -17.77
CA ARG A 516 -14.12 2.44 -18.71
C ARG A 516 -12.61 2.47 -18.91
N VAL A 517 -12.16 2.65 -20.16
CA VAL A 517 -10.72 2.70 -20.46
C VAL A 517 -10.13 4.00 -19.89
N ILE A 518 -9.15 3.86 -19.00
CA ILE A 518 -8.45 4.98 -18.34
C ILE A 518 -7.01 5.16 -18.84
N GLY A 519 -6.46 4.17 -19.53
CA GLY A 519 -5.11 4.22 -20.08
C GLY A 519 -4.79 3.01 -20.94
N VAL A 520 -3.78 3.14 -21.80
CA VAL A 520 -3.25 2.01 -22.58
C VAL A 520 -1.73 2.13 -22.61
N ASP A 521 -1.08 1.11 -22.08
CA ASP A 521 0.37 0.95 -22.15
C ASP A 521 0.74 0.20 -23.42
N LYS A 522 1.77 0.70 -24.13
CA LYS A 522 2.36 0.02 -25.29
C LYS A 522 3.67 -0.65 -24.89
N ILE A 523 3.89 -1.86 -25.37
CA ILE A 523 5.08 -2.64 -25.05
C ILE A 523 5.70 -3.19 -26.32
N ASN A 524 6.96 -2.83 -26.59
CA ASN A 524 7.69 -3.32 -27.75
C ASN A 524 8.40 -4.65 -27.44
N LEU A 525 8.04 -5.71 -28.16
CA LEU A 525 8.67 -7.03 -28.07
C LEU A 525 9.75 -7.29 -29.13
N GLY A 526 9.95 -6.33 -30.04
CA GLY A 526 10.83 -6.42 -31.19
C GLY A 526 10.26 -7.22 -32.36
N GLU A 527 11.11 -7.46 -33.37
CA GLU A 527 10.78 -8.23 -34.57
C GLU A 527 10.71 -9.75 -34.31
N ASP A 528 10.14 -10.47 -35.28
CA ASP A 528 10.17 -11.94 -35.39
C ASP A 528 9.59 -12.72 -34.19
N VAL A 529 8.66 -12.12 -33.45
CA VAL A 529 7.93 -12.77 -32.34
C VAL A 529 6.94 -13.81 -32.88
N ALA A 530 7.14 -15.08 -32.51
CA ALA A 530 6.25 -16.18 -32.85
C ALA A 530 5.13 -16.35 -31.82
N MET A 531 5.46 -16.18 -30.53
CA MET A 531 4.52 -16.29 -29.41
C MET A 531 5.03 -15.44 -28.24
N ALA A 532 4.12 -14.81 -27.52
CA ALA A 532 4.43 -14.01 -26.33
C ALA A 532 3.42 -14.31 -25.22
N GLN A 533 3.92 -14.80 -24.08
CA GLN A 533 3.16 -15.00 -22.87
C GLN A 533 3.54 -13.93 -21.86
N MET A 534 2.56 -13.16 -21.39
CA MET A 534 2.75 -12.12 -20.38
C MET A 534 2.54 -12.69 -18.99
N PHE A 535 3.36 -12.29 -18.03
CA PHE A 535 3.10 -12.56 -16.63
C PHE A 535 2.16 -11.50 -16.05
N MET A 536 0.89 -11.85 -15.89
CA MET A 536 -0.19 -10.96 -15.46
C MET A 536 -0.57 -11.26 -14.00
N SER A 537 0.11 -10.60 -13.06
CA SER A 537 -0.26 -10.63 -11.64
C SER A 537 -0.21 -9.22 -11.07
N GLN A 538 -0.99 -8.95 -10.03
CA GLN A 538 -1.03 -7.66 -9.33
C GLN A 538 0.37 -7.17 -8.93
N VAL A 539 1.23 -8.08 -8.47
CA VAL A 539 2.61 -7.75 -8.07
C VAL A 539 3.44 -7.31 -9.28
N ALA A 540 3.39 -8.05 -10.39
CA ALA A 540 4.16 -7.71 -11.59
C ALA A 540 3.61 -6.51 -12.37
N LEU A 541 2.33 -6.19 -12.16
CA LEU A 541 1.70 -4.97 -12.69
C LEU A 541 2.08 -3.71 -11.89
N SER A 542 2.68 -3.87 -10.71
CA SER A 542 3.20 -2.73 -9.97
C SER A 542 4.42 -2.16 -10.72
N PRO A 543 4.47 -0.84 -10.99
CA PRO A 543 5.65 -0.20 -11.57
C PRO A 543 6.87 -0.28 -10.62
N TYR A 544 6.65 -0.66 -9.36
CA TYR A 544 7.68 -0.71 -8.33
C TYR A 544 8.22 -2.12 -8.07
N PHE A 545 7.88 -3.11 -8.90
CA PHE A 545 8.32 -4.49 -8.70
C PHE A 545 9.66 -4.79 -9.39
N PHE A 546 9.80 -4.46 -10.68
CA PHE A 546 11.05 -4.65 -11.40
C PHE A 546 12.02 -3.48 -11.24
N ASN A 547 11.48 -2.30 -10.99
CA ASN A 547 12.20 -1.05 -10.78
C ASN A 547 11.53 -0.24 -9.67
N THR A 548 11.91 1.01 -9.48
CA THR A 548 11.25 1.92 -8.54
C THR A 548 10.83 3.23 -9.17
N ASP A 549 10.78 3.35 -10.50
CA ASP A 549 10.19 4.53 -11.15
C ASP A 549 8.67 4.37 -11.32
N ASP A 550 7.99 5.42 -11.82
CA ASP A 550 6.54 5.41 -12.00
C ASP A 550 6.12 4.75 -13.33
N GLU A 551 7.06 4.16 -14.08
CA GLU A 551 6.82 3.54 -15.38
C GLU A 551 6.47 2.06 -15.20
N HIS A 552 5.38 1.59 -15.80
CA HIS A 552 5.05 0.17 -15.74
C HIS A 552 6.04 -0.65 -16.55
N GLU A 553 6.50 -1.77 -15.98
CA GLU A 553 7.28 -2.76 -16.72
C GLU A 553 6.56 -4.10 -16.79
N TYR A 554 6.78 -4.78 -17.91
CA TYR A 554 6.07 -6.01 -18.23
C TYR A 554 7.05 -7.12 -18.53
N MET A 555 6.80 -8.28 -17.93
CA MET A 555 7.59 -9.49 -18.14
C MET A 555 6.92 -10.44 -19.13
N PHE A 556 7.69 -10.92 -20.10
CA PHE A 556 7.25 -11.82 -21.14
C PHE A 556 8.17 -13.02 -21.30
N LEU A 557 7.57 -14.20 -21.45
CA LEU A 557 8.20 -15.37 -22.05
C LEU A 557 7.87 -15.37 -23.55
N LEU A 558 8.91 -15.31 -24.37
CA LEU A 558 8.82 -15.17 -25.81
C LEU A 558 9.32 -16.44 -26.51
N LYS A 559 8.67 -16.81 -27.60
CA LYS A 559 9.29 -17.61 -28.67
C LYS A 559 9.61 -16.68 -29.83
N ARG A 560 10.88 -16.54 -30.16
CA ARG A 560 11.34 -15.73 -31.31
C ARG A 560 11.84 -16.63 -32.42
N TYR A 561 11.56 -16.31 -33.68
CA TYR A 561 12.10 -17.06 -34.80
C TYR A 561 13.62 -16.83 -34.92
N ARG A 562 14.38 -17.92 -35.15
CA ARG A 562 15.86 -17.83 -35.30
C ARG A 562 16.29 -17.19 -36.62
N THR A 563 15.40 -17.15 -37.59
CA THR A 563 15.62 -16.52 -38.90
C THR A 563 14.37 -15.74 -39.30
N PRO A 564 14.54 -14.54 -39.90
CA PRO A 564 13.41 -13.77 -40.41
C PRO A 564 12.54 -14.60 -41.35
N GLY A 565 11.23 -14.59 -41.12
CA GLY A 565 10.26 -15.37 -41.91
C GLY A 565 10.00 -16.82 -41.46
N GLY A 566 10.64 -17.29 -40.38
CA GLY A 566 10.19 -18.47 -39.62
C GLY A 566 10.73 -19.84 -40.02
N ASP A 567 11.55 -19.95 -41.07
CA ASP A 567 12.06 -21.24 -41.58
C ASP A 567 13.12 -21.92 -40.68
N GLY A 568 13.73 -21.18 -39.74
CA GLY A 568 14.82 -21.63 -38.87
C GLY A 568 14.41 -22.20 -37.50
N GLY A 569 13.11 -22.34 -37.23
CA GLY A 569 12.57 -22.70 -35.91
C GLY A 569 12.57 -21.51 -34.92
N THR A 570 12.24 -21.79 -33.65
CA THR A 570 12.13 -20.78 -32.59
C THR A 570 13.14 -21.02 -31.46
N GLU A 571 13.35 -20.01 -30.62
CA GLU A 571 14.05 -20.09 -29.34
C GLU A 571 13.27 -19.39 -28.23
N GLU A 572 13.34 -19.93 -27.01
CA GLU A 572 12.77 -19.30 -25.81
C GLU A 572 13.61 -18.12 -25.33
N ARG A 573 12.95 -17.00 -24.98
CA ARG A 573 13.58 -15.83 -24.37
C ARG A 573 12.73 -15.29 -23.22
N LEU A 574 13.37 -14.69 -22.23
CA LEU A 574 12.72 -13.84 -21.23
C LEU A 574 12.98 -12.39 -21.60
N LEU A 575 11.94 -11.55 -21.58
CA LEU A 575 12.04 -10.11 -21.78
C LEU A 575 11.31 -9.38 -20.65
N ILE A 576 11.97 -8.42 -20.02
CA ILE A 576 11.37 -7.43 -19.12
C ILE A 576 11.64 -6.07 -19.73
N THR A 577 10.58 -5.35 -20.05
CA THR A 577 10.66 -4.07 -20.76
C THR A 577 9.67 -3.08 -20.20
N ALA A 578 10.06 -1.81 -20.19
CA ALA A 578 9.23 -0.70 -19.78
C ALA A 578 8.19 -0.37 -20.86
N ALA A 579 7.03 0.09 -20.40
CA ALA A 579 5.95 0.51 -21.28
C ALA A 579 6.14 1.94 -21.79
N ASN A 580 5.86 2.16 -23.06
CA ASN A 580 5.91 3.45 -23.74
C ASN A 580 7.32 4.00 -24.00
N THR A 581 8.29 3.90 -23.08
CA THR A 581 9.70 4.24 -23.42
C THR A 581 10.41 3.12 -24.18
N TYR A 582 9.93 1.88 -24.03
CA TYR A 582 10.52 0.66 -24.59
C TYR A 582 11.94 0.36 -24.07
N ASP A 583 12.29 0.87 -22.89
CA ASP A 583 13.55 0.53 -22.24
C ASP A 583 13.55 -0.95 -21.84
N VAL A 584 14.51 -1.71 -22.36
CA VAL A 584 14.71 -3.13 -21.99
C VAL A 584 15.50 -3.19 -20.69
N LEU A 585 14.87 -3.74 -19.64
CA LEU A 585 15.50 -3.93 -18.33
C LEU A 585 16.30 -5.24 -18.29
N LEU A 586 15.73 -6.31 -18.85
CA LEU A 586 16.37 -7.62 -18.90
C LEU A 586 15.93 -8.38 -20.16
N GLU A 587 16.88 -8.91 -20.92
CA GLU A 587 16.60 -9.88 -21.97
C GLU A 587 17.54 -11.08 -21.78
N LEU A 588 16.96 -12.28 -21.60
CA LEU A 588 17.70 -13.53 -21.49
C LEU A 588 17.36 -14.46 -22.64
N ALA A 589 18.37 -15.15 -23.14
CA ALA A 589 18.29 -16.16 -24.20
C ALA A 589 18.88 -17.48 -23.68
N PRO A 590 18.81 -18.58 -24.45
CA PRO A 590 19.54 -19.80 -24.12
C PRO A 590 21.04 -19.49 -23.96
N ASP A 591 21.66 -20.09 -22.95
CA ASP A 591 23.06 -19.89 -22.62
C ASP A 591 23.87 -21.11 -23.06
N GLU A 592 25.05 -20.89 -23.66
CA GLU A 592 25.88 -21.98 -24.19
C GLU A 592 26.40 -22.94 -23.12
N ASN A 593 26.52 -22.50 -21.87
CA ASN A 593 27.01 -23.29 -20.74
C ASN A 593 25.90 -23.79 -19.82
N LYS A 594 24.78 -23.05 -19.72
CA LYS A 594 23.67 -23.40 -18.80
C LYS A 594 22.51 -24.14 -19.47
N GLY A 595 22.36 -24.00 -20.79
CA GLY A 595 21.30 -24.64 -21.57
C GLY A 595 20.15 -23.70 -21.96
N ALA A 596 19.00 -24.30 -22.25
CA ALA A 596 17.79 -23.58 -22.62
C ALA A 596 17.07 -23.05 -21.37
N LEU A 597 16.38 -21.91 -21.50
CA LEU A 597 15.50 -21.42 -20.45
C LEU A 597 14.40 -22.46 -20.18
N SER A 598 14.25 -22.87 -18.92
CA SER A 598 13.28 -23.89 -18.49
C SER A 598 12.19 -23.28 -17.63
N THR A 599 12.56 -22.56 -16.58
CA THR A 599 11.62 -22.04 -15.58
C THR A 599 11.98 -20.61 -15.20
N VAL A 600 10.99 -19.73 -15.06
CA VAL A 600 11.17 -18.35 -14.58
C VAL A 600 10.16 -18.11 -13.47
N MET A 601 10.64 -17.70 -12.29
CA MET A 601 9.81 -17.52 -11.10
C MET A 601 10.10 -16.14 -10.49
N PRO A 602 9.23 -15.15 -10.69
CA PRO A 602 9.23 -13.94 -9.87
C PRO A 602 8.70 -14.30 -8.48
N ILE A 603 9.48 -14.04 -7.46
CA ILE A 603 9.17 -14.37 -6.08
C ILE A 603 9.03 -13.07 -5.29
N ASN A 604 7.92 -12.95 -4.58
CA ASN A 604 7.65 -11.85 -3.66
C ASN A 604 7.50 -12.43 -2.25
N SER A 605 8.58 -12.46 -1.49
CA SER A 605 8.55 -12.90 -0.08
C SER A 605 8.61 -11.68 0.84
N LYS A 606 8.02 -11.76 2.03
CA LYS A 606 7.86 -10.63 2.99
C LYS A 606 9.15 -9.85 3.21
N GLY A 607 9.34 -8.80 2.41
CA GLY A 607 10.50 -7.93 2.47
C GLY A 607 11.73 -8.40 1.68
N ASN A 608 11.65 -9.39 0.79
CA ASN A 608 12.70 -9.77 -0.18
C ASN A 608 12.08 -10.35 -1.47
N SER A 609 12.16 -9.59 -2.56
CA SER A 609 11.69 -10.03 -3.87
C SER A 609 12.88 -10.41 -4.75
N SER A 610 12.73 -11.48 -5.53
CA SER A 610 13.77 -11.97 -6.45
C SER A 610 13.17 -12.54 -7.72
N LEU A 611 13.92 -12.52 -8.80
CA LEU A 611 13.63 -13.24 -10.03
C LEU A 611 14.56 -14.45 -10.11
N VAL A 612 13.98 -15.66 -10.11
CA VAL A 612 14.71 -16.92 -10.29
C VAL A 612 14.57 -17.36 -11.74
N VAL A 613 15.70 -17.61 -12.41
CA VAL A 613 15.75 -18.07 -13.80
C VAL A 613 16.51 -19.38 -13.85
N VAL A 614 15.81 -20.47 -14.19
CA VAL A 614 16.36 -21.82 -14.30
C VAL A 614 16.57 -22.20 -15.76
N TYR A 615 17.76 -22.69 -16.04
CA TYR A 615 18.20 -23.24 -17.31
C TYR A 615 18.32 -24.75 -17.21
N TYR A 616 18.06 -25.44 -18.32
CA TYR A 616 18.16 -26.88 -18.44
C TYR A 616 19.06 -27.27 -19.62
N ASP A 617 20.07 -28.09 -19.35
CA ASP A 617 20.88 -28.77 -20.35
C ASP A 617 21.02 -30.25 -20.02
N ASN A 618 20.52 -31.14 -20.88
CA ASN A 618 20.78 -32.58 -20.81
C ASN A 618 20.63 -33.22 -19.41
N LYS A 619 19.55 -32.87 -18.67
CA LYS A 619 19.22 -33.33 -17.31
C LYS A 619 19.94 -32.63 -16.16
N VAL A 620 20.64 -31.54 -16.46
CA VAL A 620 21.29 -30.68 -15.47
C VAL A 620 20.55 -29.35 -15.43
N LEU A 621 20.31 -28.85 -14.22
CA LEU A 621 19.71 -27.56 -13.94
C LEU A 621 20.77 -26.55 -13.49
N ASN A 622 20.63 -25.31 -13.93
CA ASN A 622 21.42 -24.17 -13.50
C ASN A 622 20.47 -23.02 -13.18
N ALA A 623 20.70 -22.24 -12.13
CA ALA A 623 19.81 -21.14 -11.75
C ALA A 623 20.57 -19.82 -11.56
N ASP A 624 20.03 -18.74 -12.12
CA ASP A 624 20.43 -17.37 -11.86
C ASP A 624 19.36 -16.69 -11.00
N ILE A 625 19.80 -15.99 -9.95
CA ILE A 625 18.93 -15.24 -9.05
C ILE A 625 19.26 -13.77 -9.15
N TYR A 626 18.25 -12.95 -9.40
CA TYR A 626 18.34 -11.49 -9.40
C TYR A 626 17.49 -10.92 -8.26
N ASP A 627 18.03 -9.98 -7.50
CA ASP A 627 17.27 -9.24 -6.50
C ASP A 627 16.40 -8.18 -7.16
N LEU A 628 15.16 -8.09 -6.71
CA LEU A 628 14.19 -7.10 -7.17
C LEU A 628 13.95 -6.02 -6.10
N PRO A 629 13.67 -4.77 -6.52
CA PRO A 629 13.75 -4.29 -7.90
C PRO A 629 15.22 -4.19 -8.38
N PHE A 630 15.44 -4.30 -9.69
CA PHE A 630 16.77 -4.28 -10.32
C PHE A 630 17.50 -2.96 -10.09
N THR A 631 16.75 -1.87 -10.11
CA THR A 631 17.25 -0.53 -9.78
C THR A 631 16.42 0.00 -8.61
N ARG A 632 17.12 0.67 -7.69
CA ARG A 632 16.54 1.34 -6.53
C ARG A 632 17.06 2.76 -6.52
N PHE A 633 16.18 3.71 -6.23
CA PHE A 633 16.49 5.14 -6.14
C PHE A 633 16.89 5.76 -7.49
N ALA A 634 16.57 7.04 -7.67
CA ALA A 634 17.00 7.80 -8.84
C ALA A 634 18.53 8.05 -8.89
N GLY A 635 19.24 7.74 -7.81
CA GLY A 635 20.69 7.86 -7.70
C GLY A 635 21.17 7.91 -6.25
N GLY A 636 22.47 8.19 -6.07
CA GLY A 636 23.13 8.21 -4.76
C GLY A 636 23.70 6.84 -4.36
N ASP A 637 24.56 6.85 -3.34
CA ASP A 637 25.14 5.63 -2.75
C ASP A 637 24.77 5.46 -1.26
N GLY A 638 23.90 6.33 -0.75
CA GLY A 638 23.44 6.30 0.63
C GLY A 638 24.39 6.92 1.64
N SER A 639 25.56 7.42 1.22
CA SER A 639 26.47 8.17 2.08
C SER A 639 25.91 9.58 2.40
N ALA A 640 26.44 10.22 3.45
CA ALA A 640 26.01 11.56 3.83
C ALA A 640 26.31 12.61 2.74
N GLU A 641 27.42 12.44 2.02
CA GLU A 641 27.84 13.29 0.90
C GLU A 641 27.04 13.04 -0.37
N ASN A 642 26.54 11.81 -0.56
CA ASN A 642 25.83 11.37 -1.75
C ASN A 642 24.60 10.49 -1.38
N PRO A 643 23.57 11.11 -0.74
CA PRO A 643 22.42 10.39 -0.24
C PRO A 643 21.62 9.74 -1.37
N TYR A 644 20.92 8.65 -1.07
CA TYR A 644 19.96 8.06 -2.00
C TYR A 644 18.87 9.08 -2.36
N LEU A 645 18.55 9.19 -3.65
CA LEU A 645 17.56 10.13 -4.16
C LEU A 645 16.21 9.44 -4.31
N ILE A 646 15.23 9.89 -3.52
CA ILE A 646 13.86 9.37 -3.53
C ILE A 646 13.02 10.25 -4.44
N SER A 647 12.50 9.66 -5.52
CA SER A 647 11.75 10.36 -6.55
C SER A 647 10.30 9.89 -6.72
N THR A 648 9.97 8.70 -6.18
CA THR A 648 8.69 8.01 -6.31
C THR A 648 8.28 7.31 -5.00
N ALA A 649 7.05 6.78 -4.95
CA ALA A 649 6.59 5.96 -3.82
C ALA A 649 7.35 4.63 -3.72
N GLY A 650 7.72 4.04 -4.86
CA GLY A 650 8.56 2.83 -4.93
C GLY A 650 9.93 3.02 -4.27
N ASP A 651 10.59 4.15 -4.54
CA ASP A 651 11.87 4.51 -3.90
C ASP A 651 11.72 4.61 -2.38
N PHE A 652 10.64 5.25 -1.91
CA PHE A 652 10.37 5.41 -0.48
C PHE A 652 10.21 4.04 0.21
N GLY A 653 9.54 3.09 -0.44
CA GLY A 653 9.40 1.71 0.06
C GLY A 653 10.72 0.98 0.27
N GLN A 654 11.80 1.39 -0.40
CA GLN A 654 13.12 0.74 -0.28
C GLN A 654 13.95 1.22 0.92
N ILE A 655 13.51 2.23 1.68
CA ILE A 655 14.29 2.78 2.83
C ILE A 655 14.59 1.68 3.87
N SER A 656 13.65 0.74 4.07
CA SER A 656 13.80 -0.38 5.01
C SER A 656 15.01 -1.28 4.72
N LYS A 657 15.52 -1.26 3.48
CA LYS A 657 16.70 -2.03 3.05
C LYS A 657 18.02 -1.47 3.57
N ALA A 658 18.06 -0.19 3.97
CA ALA A 658 19.27 0.47 4.44
C ALA A 658 18.97 1.54 5.51
N LEU A 659 18.55 1.11 6.71
CA LEU A 659 18.10 1.99 7.81
C LEU A 659 19.14 2.98 8.37
N ALA A 660 20.42 2.79 8.04
CA ALA A 660 21.53 3.68 8.44
C ALA A 660 21.97 4.65 7.33
N ALA A 661 21.41 4.54 6.12
CA ALA A 661 21.79 5.36 4.98
C ALA A 661 21.15 6.76 5.04
N HIS A 662 21.64 7.66 4.20
CA HIS A 662 21.13 9.01 4.05
C HIS A 662 20.30 9.13 2.78
N TYR A 663 19.18 9.86 2.86
CA TYR A 663 18.18 9.99 1.81
C TYR A 663 17.84 11.46 1.58
N ARG A 664 17.54 11.80 0.32
CA ARG A 664 16.97 13.08 -0.08
C ARG A 664 15.77 12.85 -0.99
N ILE A 665 14.64 13.44 -0.64
CA ILE A 665 13.47 13.49 -1.52
C ILE A 665 13.71 14.60 -2.54
N VAL A 666 13.63 14.26 -3.83
CA VAL A 666 13.94 15.20 -4.92
C VAL A 666 12.71 15.63 -5.71
N ASN A 667 11.57 14.99 -5.45
CA ASN A 667 10.29 15.21 -6.10
C ASN A 667 9.17 15.13 -5.06
N ASP A 668 8.09 15.88 -5.26
CA ASP A 668 6.82 15.54 -4.62
C ASP A 668 6.38 14.12 -5.01
N ILE A 669 5.83 13.36 -4.06
CA ILE A 669 5.46 11.95 -4.20
C ILE A 669 3.99 11.79 -3.79
N ASP A 670 3.20 11.14 -4.65
CA ASP A 670 1.80 10.81 -4.38
C ASP A 670 1.66 9.32 -4.06
N PHE A 671 1.09 9.01 -2.89
CA PHE A 671 0.87 7.63 -2.42
C PHE A 671 -0.51 7.06 -2.78
N SER A 672 -1.34 7.76 -3.56
CA SER A 672 -2.72 7.32 -3.88
C SER A 672 -2.77 5.92 -4.48
N ASP A 673 -1.86 5.60 -5.40
CA ASP A 673 -1.77 4.29 -6.07
C ASP A 673 -0.67 3.40 -5.46
N TYR A 674 -0.23 3.68 -4.23
CA TYR A 674 0.79 2.92 -3.52
C TYR A 674 0.27 2.41 -2.17
N THR A 675 0.42 1.12 -1.91
CA THR A 675 0.12 0.57 -0.58
C THR A 675 1.26 0.89 0.38
N LEU A 676 1.10 1.97 1.15
CA LEU A 676 2.08 2.41 2.13
C LEU A 676 2.23 1.39 3.26
N SER A 677 3.47 1.10 3.63
CA SER A 677 3.82 0.29 4.79
C SER A 677 4.82 1.04 5.67
N THR A 678 4.90 0.67 6.95
CA THR A 678 5.86 1.30 7.86
C THR A 678 7.28 0.90 7.46
N VAL A 679 8.22 1.85 7.56
CA VAL A 679 9.64 1.53 7.51
C VAL A 679 9.99 0.81 8.81
N ALA A 680 9.94 -0.52 8.75
CA ALA A 680 10.15 -1.41 9.88
C ALA A 680 11.61 -1.39 10.35
N GLY A 681 11.81 -1.49 11.66
CA GLY A 681 13.11 -1.48 12.33
C GLY A 681 13.49 -0.13 12.93
N THR A 682 14.79 0.02 13.23
CA THR A 682 15.34 1.21 13.89
C THR A 682 16.13 2.06 12.90
N PHE A 683 15.57 3.20 12.50
CA PHE A 683 16.22 4.13 11.59
C PHE A 683 17.23 5.02 12.32
N THR A 684 18.45 5.08 11.80
CA THR A 684 19.57 5.88 12.35
C THR A 684 20.19 6.83 11.34
N GLY A 685 19.73 6.77 10.09
CA GLY A 685 20.19 7.62 8.99
C GLY A 685 19.55 9.01 8.97
N SER A 686 19.48 9.64 7.79
CA SER A 686 18.80 10.93 7.63
C SER A 686 17.87 11.00 6.44
N ILE A 687 16.80 11.79 6.54
CA ILE A 687 15.88 12.11 5.45
C ILE A 687 15.81 13.63 5.33
N ASP A 688 16.21 14.14 4.18
CA ASP A 688 16.05 15.53 3.77
C ASP A 688 14.95 15.61 2.71
N GLY A 689 13.80 16.18 3.06
CA GLY A 689 12.70 16.35 2.11
C GLY A 689 13.02 17.35 0.98
N ASP A 690 14.06 18.19 1.15
CA ASP A 690 14.41 19.29 0.22
C ASP A 690 13.22 20.23 -0.10
N GLY A 691 12.24 20.28 0.81
CA GLY A 691 10.98 21.00 0.66
C GLY A 691 9.85 20.17 0.02
N ASN A 692 10.12 19.03 -0.59
CA ASN A 692 9.10 18.25 -1.30
C ASN A 692 8.00 17.71 -0.36
N THR A 693 6.88 17.35 -0.99
CA THR A 693 5.65 16.95 -0.33
C THR A 693 5.33 15.48 -0.57
N LEU A 694 4.95 14.78 0.49
CA LEU A 694 4.32 13.48 0.42
C LEU A 694 2.79 13.66 0.46
N TYR A 695 2.08 13.21 -0.55
CA TYR A 695 0.63 13.35 -0.68
C TYR A 695 -0.13 12.04 -0.44
N ASN A 696 -1.33 12.15 0.12
CA ASN A 696 -2.35 11.10 0.14
C ASN A 696 -1.89 9.84 0.88
N LEU A 697 -1.38 10.01 2.10
CA LEU A 697 -0.89 8.91 2.92
C LEU A 697 -2.06 8.23 3.63
N ARG A 698 -2.22 6.93 3.39
CA ARG A 698 -3.12 6.08 4.15
C ARG A 698 -2.32 5.21 5.10
N MET A 699 -2.50 5.45 6.39
CA MET A 699 -1.74 4.81 7.45
C MET A 699 -2.70 3.98 8.29
N LYS A 700 -2.74 2.67 8.06
CA LYS A 700 -3.65 1.77 8.77
C LYS A 700 -2.90 0.85 9.73
N GLY A 701 -3.22 0.96 11.01
CA GLY A 701 -2.60 0.18 12.07
C GLY A 701 -1.08 0.36 12.09
N MET A 702 -0.55 1.52 11.72
CA MET A 702 0.90 1.81 11.69
C MET A 702 1.30 2.60 12.95
N PRO A 703 2.52 2.46 13.50
CA PRO A 703 3.01 3.38 14.53
C PRO A 703 3.39 4.76 13.94
N GLY A 704 3.74 4.80 12.65
CA GLY A 704 4.15 5.97 11.89
C GLY A 704 4.75 5.57 10.54
N LEU A 705 5.21 6.54 9.74
CA LEU A 705 6.03 6.28 8.55
C LEU A 705 7.28 5.47 8.91
N PHE A 706 7.89 5.79 10.06
CA PHE A 706 9.00 5.05 10.65
C PHE A 706 8.54 4.37 11.93
N GLU A 707 8.86 3.09 12.08
CA GLU A 707 8.58 2.39 13.32
C GLU A 707 9.32 3.05 14.50
N ASN A 708 10.63 3.24 14.36
CA ASN A 708 11.46 3.94 15.34
C ASN A 708 12.49 4.84 14.66
N LEU A 709 12.58 6.09 15.13
CA LEU A 709 13.72 6.98 14.87
C LEU A 709 14.64 6.95 16.09
N SER A 710 15.94 6.72 15.88
CA SER A 710 16.89 6.51 16.97
C SER A 710 18.09 7.48 16.93
N GLN A 711 19.03 7.28 17.85
CA GLN A 711 20.03 8.25 18.22
C GLN A 711 20.86 8.71 17.02
N GLY A 712 20.84 10.01 16.75
CA GLY A 712 21.55 10.63 15.63
C GLY A 712 20.76 10.69 14.32
N SER A 713 19.56 10.13 14.27
CA SER A 713 18.70 10.26 13.09
C SER A 713 18.23 11.70 12.89
N VAL A 714 18.06 12.09 11.61
CA VAL A 714 17.64 13.43 11.23
C VAL A 714 16.50 13.34 10.21
N VAL A 715 15.38 14.02 10.47
CA VAL A 715 14.30 14.21 9.49
C VAL A 715 14.08 15.70 9.32
N LYS A 716 14.18 16.22 8.10
CA LYS A 716 14.02 17.66 7.88
C LYS A 716 13.45 18.06 6.53
N ASN A 717 12.96 19.29 6.45
CA ASN A 717 12.49 19.94 5.21
C ASN A 717 11.43 19.14 4.45
N LEU A 718 10.45 18.59 5.17
CA LEU A 718 9.48 17.65 4.61
C LEU A 718 8.07 18.18 4.79
N ASN A 719 7.30 18.21 3.71
CA ASN A 719 5.86 18.44 3.76
C ASN A 719 5.13 17.11 3.63
N ILE A 720 4.04 16.94 4.38
CA ILE A 720 3.16 15.79 4.30
C ILE A 720 1.73 16.33 4.25
N HIS A 721 0.96 15.91 3.26
CA HIS A 721 -0.36 16.48 2.99
C HIS A 721 -1.39 15.39 2.72
N ASN A 722 -2.58 15.56 3.30
CA ASN A 722 -3.70 14.62 3.22
C ASN A 722 -3.32 13.25 3.81
N VAL A 723 -3.36 13.16 5.14
CA VAL A 723 -3.00 11.97 5.90
C VAL A 723 -4.23 11.40 6.57
N ASP A 724 -4.60 10.18 6.21
CA ASP A 724 -5.64 9.40 6.89
C ASP A 724 -4.98 8.35 7.77
N PHE A 725 -5.08 8.50 9.09
CA PHE A 725 -4.34 7.71 10.06
C PHE A 725 -5.25 6.98 11.06
N ASP A 726 -5.48 5.70 10.79
CA ASP A 726 -6.01 4.72 11.73
C ASP A 726 -4.87 4.18 12.61
N CYS A 727 -4.82 4.61 13.86
CA CYS A 727 -3.81 4.21 14.84
C CYS A 727 -4.29 3.10 15.81
N SER A 728 -5.35 2.36 15.44
CA SER A 728 -5.89 1.27 16.24
C SER A 728 -4.86 0.18 16.54
N GLY A 729 -4.91 -0.39 17.74
CA GLY A 729 -4.01 -1.43 18.22
C GLY A 729 -2.58 -0.96 18.55
N ARG A 730 -2.31 0.35 18.59
CA ARG A 730 -1.00 0.91 18.90
C ARG A 730 -0.95 1.50 20.31
N SER A 731 0.23 1.38 20.93
CA SER A 731 0.53 2.00 22.24
C SER A 731 1.12 3.40 22.10
N THR A 732 1.84 3.66 21.00
CA THR A 732 2.38 4.98 20.65
C THR A 732 2.19 5.17 19.14
N ALA A 733 1.79 6.36 18.72
CA ALA A 733 1.57 6.65 17.31
C ALA A 733 1.84 8.12 16.95
N GLY A 734 2.43 8.34 15.78
CA GLY A 734 2.58 9.66 15.18
C GLY A 734 2.94 9.56 13.71
N VAL A 735 2.58 10.57 12.89
CA VAL A 735 2.67 10.46 11.43
C VAL A 735 4.09 10.15 10.98
N LEU A 736 5.11 10.81 11.57
CA LEU A 736 6.50 10.45 11.28
C LEU A 736 6.91 9.17 12.00
N THR A 737 6.64 9.05 13.31
CA THR A 737 7.06 7.87 14.07
C THR A 737 6.26 7.63 15.34
N GLY A 738 6.17 6.36 15.77
CA GLY A 738 5.67 6.04 17.10
C GLY A 738 6.65 6.51 18.18
N THR A 739 7.95 6.28 17.98
CA THR A 739 8.99 6.57 18.98
C THR A 739 10.21 7.28 18.38
N ALA A 740 10.59 8.41 18.98
CA ALA A 740 11.73 9.25 18.64
C ALA A 740 12.77 9.31 19.79
N LEU A 741 13.89 8.58 19.66
CA LEU A 741 14.96 8.47 20.65
C LEU A 741 16.24 9.22 20.23
N GLY A 742 16.54 10.38 20.83
CA GLY A 742 17.74 11.16 20.52
C GLY A 742 17.84 11.62 19.08
N VAL A 743 16.71 12.10 18.54
CA VAL A 743 16.54 12.46 17.13
C VAL A 743 16.54 13.97 16.93
N ASN A 744 16.74 14.42 15.69
CA ASN A 744 16.51 15.80 15.28
C ASN A 744 15.45 15.85 14.17
N ILE A 745 14.27 16.37 14.48
CA ILE A 745 13.19 16.62 13.53
C ILE A 745 13.07 18.12 13.34
N ASP A 746 13.29 18.62 12.11
CA ASP A 746 13.35 20.06 11.85
C ASP A 746 12.63 20.45 10.56
N ASN A 747 11.76 21.45 10.59
CA ASN A 747 11.07 21.94 9.38
C ASN A 747 10.23 20.84 8.71
N VAL A 748 9.38 20.17 9.51
CA VAL A 748 8.42 19.16 9.06
C VAL A 748 7.01 19.68 9.23
N HIS A 749 6.21 19.65 8.17
CA HIS A 749 4.86 20.18 8.17
C HIS A 749 3.84 19.15 7.70
N ILE A 750 2.83 18.88 8.53
CA ILE A 750 1.75 17.95 8.24
C ILE A 750 0.46 18.75 8.07
N TYR A 751 -0.24 18.54 6.97
CA TYR A 751 -1.50 19.21 6.65
C TYR A 751 -2.59 18.20 6.30
N ALA A 752 -3.84 18.54 6.60
CA ALA A 752 -4.99 17.65 6.41
C ALA A 752 -4.79 16.28 7.07
N LEU A 753 -4.35 16.26 8.33
CA LEU A 753 -4.36 15.05 9.15
C LEU A 753 -5.79 14.70 9.58
N ASN A 754 -6.21 13.47 9.36
CA ASN A 754 -7.38 12.86 9.96
C ASN A 754 -6.92 11.64 10.78
N ALA A 755 -6.82 11.77 12.10
CA ALA A 755 -6.35 10.69 12.97
C ALA A 755 -7.48 10.14 13.85
N TYR A 756 -7.62 8.81 13.88
CA TYR A 756 -8.65 8.11 14.65
C TYR A 756 -8.16 6.73 15.11
N ALA A 757 -8.89 6.12 16.05
CA ALA A 757 -8.66 4.77 16.54
C ALA A 757 -9.97 4.16 17.07
N ASP A 758 -10.04 2.83 17.12
CA ASP A 758 -11.14 2.08 17.72
C ASP A 758 -11.27 2.35 19.23
N GLU A 759 -12.46 2.13 19.79
CA GLU A 759 -12.79 2.44 21.20
C GLU A 759 -11.90 1.72 22.24
N ASP A 760 -11.37 0.54 21.91
CA ASP A 760 -10.49 -0.24 22.79
C ASP A 760 -9.00 0.11 22.64
N SER A 761 -8.66 1.16 21.87
CA SER A 761 -7.29 1.61 21.62
C SER A 761 -6.94 2.85 22.44
N TYR A 762 -5.76 2.82 23.07
CA TYR A 762 -5.27 3.88 23.96
C TYR A 762 -3.85 4.34 23.59
N PRO A 763 -3.55 4.76 22.34
CA PRO A 763 -2.23 5.23 21.97
C PRO A 763 -1.86 6.54 22.68
N ASP A 764 -0.59 6.69 23.06
CA ASP A 764 0.01 8.01 23.23
C ASP A 764 0.24 8.60 21.82
N PHE A 765 -0.58 9.58 21.44
CA PHE A 765 -0.59 10.12 20.08
C PHE A 765 0.02 11.52 20.00
N GLY A 766 0.92 11.71 19.04
CA GLY A 766 1.39 13.03 18.61
C GLY A 766 1.33 13.18 17.11
N GLY A 767 0.91 14.35 16.60
CA GLY A 767 0.85 14.58 15.16
C GLY A 767 2.17 14.28 14.43
N ILE A 768 3.32 14.57 15.05
CA ILE A 768 4.65 14.19 14.53
C ILE A 768 5.12 12.88 15.13
N ALA A 769 5.16 12.78 16.46
CA ALA A 769 5.70 11.62 17.17
C ALA A 769 4.83 11.21 18.36
N GLY A 770 4.55 9.91 18.51
CA GLY A 770 3.83 9.40 19.68
C GLY A 770 4.60 9.67 20.97
N GLN A 771 5.89 9.34 20.98
CA GLN A 771 6.80 9.61 22.08
C GLN A 771 8.13 10.21 21.61
N ALA A 772 8.66 11.21 22.33
CA ALA A 772 9.99 11.75 22.12
C ALA A 772 10.84 11.76 23.40
N THR A 773 12.06 11.20 23.35
CA THR A 773 12.92 11.07 24.53
C THR A 773 14.41 11.09 24.21
N VAL A 774 15.27 11.16 25.25
CA VAL A 774 16.74 11.07 25.17
C VAL A 774 17.33 12.23 24.36
N PHE A 775 17.09 13.49 24.78
CA PHE A 775 17.63 14.67 24.09
C PHE A 775 17.10 14.86 22.66
N SER A 776 15.92 14.31 22.35
CA SER A 776 15.24 14.55 21.08
C SER A 776 14.89 16.03 20.94
N THR A 777 15.03 16.56 19.72
CA THR A 777 14.66 17.92 19.35
C THR A 777 13.66 17.90 18.21
N ILE A 778 12.57 18.65 18.36
CA ILE A 778 11.57 18.88 17.32
C ILE A 778 11.45 20.39 17.13
N SER A 779 11.78 20.90 15.95
CA SER A 779 11.78 22.34 15.68
C SER A 779 11.20 22.75 14.35
N ASN A 780 10.78 24.01 14.25
CA ASN A 780 10.25 24.64 13.03
C ASN A 780 9.13 23.84 12.36
N SER A 781 8.34 23.08 13.12
CA SER A 781 7.45 22.07 12.57
C SER A 781 6.00 22.39 12.87
N SER A 782 5.08 22.01 11.99
CA SER A 782 3.64 22.25 12.19
C SER A 782 2.78 21.04 11.88
N VAL A 783 1.62 20.98 12.52
CA VAL A 783 0.59 20.01 12.25
C VAL A 783 -0.75 20.73 12.12
N ASN A 784 -1.47 20.42 11.04
CA ASN A 784 -2.85 20.82 10.84
C ASN A 784 -3.74 19.60 10.58
N GLY A 785 -4.88 19.54 11.27
CA GLY A 785 -5.87 18.49 11.06
C GLY A 785 -6.86 18.27 12.19
N VAL A 786 -7.57 17.15 12.11
CA VAL A 786 -8.54 16.65 13.07
C VAL A 786 -7.98 15.40 13.72
N ILE A 787 -7.82 15.42 15.04
CA ILE A 787 -7.38 14.27 15.85
C ILE A 787 -8.54 13.88 16.76
N ASN A 788 -9.16 12.72 16.50
CA ASN A 788 -10.31 12.22 17.25
C ASN A 788 -9.98 10.87 17.92
N LEU A 789 -9.42 10.94 19.13
CA LEU A 789 -8.93 9.81 19.90
C LEU A 789 -9.47 9.89 21.35
N PRO A 790 -10.79 9.69 21.56
CA PRO A 790 -11.49 10.03 22.80
C PRO A 790 -11.02 9.26 24.04
N GLU A 791 -10.22 8.21 23.88
CA GLU A 791 -9.66 7.43 24.98
C GLU A 791 -8.16 7.68 25.23
N SER A 792 -7.52 8.47 24.38
CA SER A 792 -6.05 8.57 24.30
C SER A 792 -5.48 9.81 24.98
N VAL A 793 -4.17 9.76 25.28
CA VAL A 793 -3.38 10.96 25.57
C VAL A 793 -2.92 11.55 24.24
N VAL A 794 -3.18 12.85 24.03
CA VAL A 794 -2.97 13.47 22.73
C VAL A 794 -2.19 14.78 22.86
N GLY A 795 -1.12 14.90 22.07
CA GLY A 795 -0.49 16.18 21.76
C GLY A 795 -0.60 16.51 20.28
N GLY A 796 -0.79 17.79 19.92
CA GLY A 796 -0.80 18.17 18.50
C GLY A 796 0.52 17.91 17.79
N ILE A 797 1.66 17.97 18.49
CA ILE A 797 3.00 17.65 17.97
C ILE A 797 3.54 16.34 18.55
N VAL A 798 3.53 16.17 19.88
CA VAL A 798 4.08 14.99 20.57
C VAL A 798 3.10 14.45 21.62
N GLY A 799 2.85 13.14 21.66
CA GLY A 799 2.00 12.55 22.70
C GLY A 799 2.62 12.64 24.09
N ASP A 800 3.78 12.01 24.27
CA ASP A 800 4.53 11.96 25.54
C ASP A 800 6.01 12.34 25.34
N THR A 801 6.56 13.06 26.30
CA THR A 801 8.00 13.40 26.33
C THR A 801 8.67 12.87 27.59
N ARG A 802 9.88 12.32 27.43
CA ARG A 802 10.69 11.78 28.54
C ARG A 802 12.14 12.20 28.40
N THR A 803 12.86 12.24 29.52
CA THR A 803 14.35 12.35 29.51
C THR A 803 14.91 13.49 28.65
N THR A 804 14.43 14.73 28.89
CA THR A 804 14.96 15.96 28.28
C THR A 804 14.66 16.07 26.78
N THR A 805 13.43 16.40 26.40
CA THR A 805 13.04 16.70 25.02
C THR A 805 12.84 18.20 24.82
N ALA A 806 13.28 18.73 23.68
CA ALA A 806 13.06 20.11 23.29
C ALA A 806 12.11 20.23 22.09
N VAL A 807 10.97 20.87 22.28
CA VAL A 807 10.04 21.27 21.21
C VAL A 807 10.09 22.79 21.07
N LYS A 808 10.48 23.29 19.90
CA LYS A 808 10.74 24.73 19.73
C LYS A 808 10.25 25.26 18.39
N ALA A 809 9.60 26.43 18.39
CA ALA A 809 9.08 27.02 17.15
C ALA A 809 8.15 26.05 16.41
N CYS A 810 7.20 25.45 17.12
CA CYS A 810 6.25 24.50 16.53
C CYS A 810 4.82 25.01 16.66
N SER A 811 3.95 24.62 15.71
CA SER A 811 2.54 24.96 15.80
C SER A 811 1.56 23.83 15.53
N PHE A 812 0.41 23.92 16.19
CA PHE A 812 -0.73 23.06 15.90
C PHE A 812 -1.95 23.90 15.56
N VAL A 813 -2.59 23.59 14.44
CA VAL A 813 -3.81 24.26 13.99
C VAL A 813 -4.88 23.22 13.70
N GLY A 814 -5.96 23.16 14.45
CA GLY A 814 -6.99 22.14 14.19
C GLY A 814 -7.90 21.81 15.36
N THR A 815 -8.41 20.58 15.36
CA THR A 815 -9.28 20.08 16.42
C THR A 815 -8.67 18.84 17.08
N ILE A 816 -8.66 18.81 18.40
CA ILE A 816 -8.27 17.61 19.17
C ILE A 816 -9.42 17.22 20.09
N ASN A 817 -9.89 15.98 19.96
CA ASN A 817 -10.77 15.33 20.92
C ASN A 817 -10.02 14.13 21.51
N GLY A 818 -9.60 14.24 22.77
CA GLY A 818 -8.81 13.23 23.45
C GLY A 818 -9.43 12.72 24.75
N GLY A 819 -8.78 11.74 25.36
CA GLY A 819 -9.18 11.11 26.61
C GLY A 819 -8.66 11.84 27.85
N SER A 820 -7.76 11.20 28.59
CA SER A 820 -7.36 11.64 29.93
C SER A 820 -6.49 12.91 29.94
N GLY A 821 -5.70 13.15 28.88
CA GLY A 821 -4.79 14.30 28.77
C GLY A 821 -4.67 14.82 27.34
N VAL A 822 -4.96 16.09 27.11
CA VAL A 822 -4.83 16.77 25.81
C VAL A 822 -4.01 18.04 25.93
N GLY A 823 -3.01 18.19 25.07
CA GLY A 823 -2.32 19.46 24.85
C GLY A 823 -2.22 19.83 23.38
N GLY A 824 -2.33 21.12 23.05
CA GLY A 824 -2.16 21.57 21.67
C GLY A 824 -0.77 21.28 21.11
N ILE A 825 0.28 21.21 21.94
CA ILE A 825 1.62 20.80 21.52
C ILE A 825 2.00 19.42 22.07
N VAL A 826 1.81 19.22 23.39
CA VAL A 826 2.21 17.98 24.08
C VAL A 826 1.11 17.43 24.97
N GLY A 827 0.81 16.15 24.88
CA GLY A 827 -0.13 15.50 25.79
C GLY A 827 0.42 15.48 27.22
N THR A 828 1.57 14.84 27.40
CA THR A 828 2.27 14.74 28.69
C THR A 828 3.75 15.13 28.58
N ALA A 829 4.16 16.11 29.39
CA ALA A 829 5.57 16.44 29.61
C ALA A 829 6.07 15.82 30.92
N SER A 830 6.72 14.67 30.83
CA SER A 830 7.02 13.83 32.00
C SER A 830 8.32 14.23 32.74
N ASN A 831 9.11 15.18 32.23
CA ASN A 831 10.38 15.57 32.85
C ASN A 831 10.52 17.10 33.03
N VAL A 832 11.09 17.52 34.17
CA VAL A 832 11.42 18.93 34.47
C VAL A 832 12.39 19.56 33.47
N ALA A 833 13.22 18.74 32.82
CA ALA A 833 14.21 19.18 31.84
C ALA A 833 13.65 19.30 30.42
N ASP A 834 12.40 18.90 30.19
CA ASP A 834 11.74 19.12 28.90
C ASP A 834 11.48 20.61 28.69
N SER A 835 11.41 21.03 27.42
CA SER A 835 11.16 22.44 27.07
C SER A 835 10.26 22.60 25.85
N PHE A 836 9.31 23.52 25.94
CA PHE A 836 8.34 23.90 24.91
C PHE A 836 8.42 25.41 24.74
N ILE A 837 9.08 25.86 23.68
CA ILE A 837 9.50 27.26 23.56
C ILE A 837 9.07 27.84 22.22
N ASP A 838 8.49 29.05 22.23
CA ASP A 838 8.04 29.74 21.01
C ASP A 838 7.01 28.90 20.21
N CYS A 839 6.08 28.23 20.89
CA CYS A 839 5.05 27.42 20.23
C CYS A 839 3.74 28.19 20.06
N HIS A 840 3.01 27.89 18.98
CA HIS A 840 1.73 28.50 18.66
C HIS A 840 0.63 27.44 18.53
N VAL A 841 -0.56 27.68 19.10
CA VAL A 841 -1.71 26.77 18.98
C VAL A 841 -2.94 27.58 18.60
N ASP A 842 -3.58 27.25 17.48
CA ASP A 842 -4.93 27.73 17.12
C ASP A 842 -5.85 26.52 16.98
N ALA A 843 -6.52 26.16 18.06
CA ALA A 843 -7.22 24.87 18.09
C ALA A 843 -8.47 24.81 18.98
N ALA A 844 -9.41 23.95 18.58
CA ALA A 844 -10.48 23.49 19.45
C ALA A 844 -10.02 22.23 20.20
N LEU A 845 -9.74 22.36 21.49
CA LEU A 845 -9.18 21.30 22.34
C LEU A 845 -10.23 20.77 23.30
N THR A 846 -10.53 19.48 23.20
CA THR A 846 -11.47 18.77 24.07
C THR A 846 -10.80 17.57 24.71
N ALA A 847 -10.91 17.44 26.04
CA ALA A 847 -10.49 16.26 26.77
C ALA A 847 -11.58 15.78 27.74
N LYS A 848 -11.51 14.50 28.13
CA LYS A 848 -12.38 13.98 29.20
C LYS A 848 -12.05 14.59 30.57
N ASN A 849 -10.79 14.87 30.89
CA ASN A 849 -10.43 15.45 32.19
C ASN A 849 -9.37 16.56 32.12
N THR A 850 -8.17 16.25 31.66
CA THR A 850 -7.05 17.21 31.65
C THR A 850 -6.84 17.80 30.26
N VAL A 851 -6.96 19.11 30.13
CA VAL A 851 -6.78 19.83 28.86
C VAL A 851 -5.96 21.11 29.07
N GLY A 852 -4.92 21.29 28.27
CA GLY A 852 -4.08 22.47 28.26
C GLY A 852 -3.85 23.01 26.85
N GLY A 853 -3.75 24.33 26.70
CA GLY A 853 -3.45 24.92 25.38
C GLY A 853 -2.12 24.45 24.79
N ILE A 854 -1.06 24.35 25.58
CA ILE A 854 0.25 23.83 25.17
C ILE A 854 0.46 22.41 25.67
N ALA A 855 0.31 22.19 26.97
CA ALA A 855 0.57 20.91 27.62
C ALA A 855 -0.65 20.41 28.37
N GLY A 856 -1.09 19.18 28.13
CA GLY A 856 -2.11 18.54 28.96
C GLY A 856 -1.62 18.43 30.40
N SER A 857 -0.55 17.66 30.60
CA SER A 857 0.14 17.56 31.89
C SER A 857 1.61 17.95 31.76
N SER A 858 2.16 18.61 32.78
CA SER A 858 3.58 18.99 32.83
C SER A 858 4.18 18.69 34.20
N ALA A 859 5.28 17.95 34.23
CA ALA A 859 6.13 17.73 35.40
C ALA A 859 6.96 18.97 35.78
N ARG A 860 6.48 20.17 35.43
CA ARG A 860 7.16 21.47 35.54
C ARG A 860 8.29 21.65 34.52
N ALA A 861 8.08 21.14 33.30
CA ALA A 861 8.88 21.46 32.12
C ALA A 861 8.87 22.97 31.82
N THR A 862 9.88 23.46 31.09
CA THR A 862 9.96 24.87 30.70
C THR A 862 9.01 25.16 29.54
N ILE A 863 7.94 25.90 29.78
CA ILE A 863 6.99 26.39 28.78
C ILE A 863 7.16 27.90 28.69
N MET A 864 7.63 28.39 27.54
CA MET A 864 8.05 29.79 27.43
C MET A 864 7.74 30.41 26.08
N ARG A 865 7.23 31.65 26.09
CA ARG A 865 6.89 32.41 24.87
C ARG A 865 5.89 31.69 23.97
N CYS A 866 4.91 31.01 24.56
CA CYS A 866 3.88 30.32 23.79
C CYS A 866 2.63 31.17 23.62
N TYR A 867 1.95 31.00 22.50
CA TYR A 867 0.69 31.66 22.17
C TYR A 867 -0.41 30.62 21.91
N VAL A 868 -1.59 30.81 22.53
CA VAL A 868 -2.71 29.87 22.40
C VAL A 868 -4.00 30.63 22.06
N GLU A 869 -4.69 30.15 21.04
CA GLU A 869 -5.97 30.60 20.50
C GLU A 869 -6.95 29.42 20.39
N GLY A 870 -8.20 29.72 19.98
CA GLY A 870 -9.24 28.71 19.78
C GLY A 870 -10.11 28.49 21.02
N SER A 871 -10.28 27.25 21.49
CA SER A 871 -11.12 26.92 22.66
C SER A 871 -10.60 25.73 23.45
N VAL A 872 -10.86 25.71 24.76
CA VAL A 872 -10.40 24.66 25.68
C VAL A 872 -11.59 24.13 26.48
N LYS A 873 -11.82 22.81 26.43
CA LYS A 873 -12.99 22.18 27.04
C LYS A 873 -12.67 20.83 27.69
N ALA A 874 -13.02 20.69 28.98
CA ALA A 874 -13.06 19.40 29.66
C ALA A 874 -14.50 18.89 29.80
N VAL A 875 -14.80 17.68 29.32
CA VAL A 875 -16.19 17.18 29.19
C VAL A 875 -16.61 16.12 30.21
N GLY A 876 -15.68 15.56 30.98
CA GLY A 876 -15.95 14.52 31.97
C GLY A 876 -15.98 13.11 31.38
N THR A 877 -16.05 12.11 32.25
CA THR A 877 -16.13 10.68 31.89
C THR A 877 -17.34 10.06 32.60
N GLU A 878 -17.87 8.93 32.09
CA GLU A 878 -18.95 8.20 32.79
C GLU A 878 -18.51 7.55 34.12
N ALA A 879 -17.20 7.40 34.36
CA ALA A 879 -16.65 6.77 35.56
C ALA A 879 -16.72 7.72 36.78
N ARG A 880 -17.74 7.52 37.62
CA ARG A 880 -18.07 8.38 38.77
C ARG A 880 -17.16 8.26 39.99
N TRP A 881 -16.27 7.26 40.06
CA TRP A 881 -15.56 6.90 41.30
C TRP A 881 -14.23 7.65 41.52
N TYR A 882 -13.80 8.45 40.56
CA TYR A 882 -12.54 9.22 40.60
C TYR A 882 -12.72 10.67 40.10
N ASP A 883 -13.93 11.21 40.25
CA ASP A 883 -14.30 12.51 39.68
C ASP A 883 -13.86 13.69 40.58
N HIS A 884 -12.56 13.98 40.55
CA HIS A 884 -11.95 15.12 41.27
C HIS A 884 -12.02 16.44 40.48
N GLY A 885 -12.80 16.48 39.40
CA GLY A 885 -13.08 17.67 38.60
C GLY A 885 -12.15 17.93 37.41
N PRO A 886 -12.57 18.86 36.52
CA PRO A 886 -11.87 19.15 35.26
C PRO A 886 -10.55 19.89 35.49
N CYS A 887 -9.47 19.47 34.86
CA CYS A 887 -8.18 20.18 34.89
C CYS A 887 -8.00 20.95 33.57
N ALA A 888 -8.55 22.17 33.49
CA ALA A 888 -8.58 22.96 32.25
C ALA A 888 -7.79 24.26 32.37
N GLY A 889 -6.77 24.44 31.53
CA GLY A 889 -5.95 25.66 31.51
C GLY A 889 -5.57 26.14 30.11
N GLY A 890 -5.50 27.45 29.91
CA GLY A 890 -5.15 28.02 28.60
C GLY A 890 -3.71 27.74 28.15
N ILE A 891 -2.79 27.38 29.06
CA ILE A 891 -1.43 26.91 28.72
C ILE A 891 -1.20 25.48 29.20
N VAL A 892 -1.48 25.20 30.48
CA VAL A 892 -1.26 23.88 31.08
C VAL A 892 -2.54 23.37 31.75
N GLY A 893 -2.94 22.12 31.46
CA GLY A 893 -4.05 21.47 32.15
C GLY A 893 -3.69 21.15 33.60
N THR A 894 -2.64 20.36 33.81
CA THR A 894 -2.09 20.00 35.13
C THR A 894 -0.60 20.30 35.23
N LEU A 895 -0.21 21.13 36.19
CA LEU A 895 1.18 21.39 36.54
C LEU A 895 1.58 20.61 37.80
N GLY A 896 2.66 19.83 37.72
CA GLY A 896 3.21 19.04 38.83
C GLY A 896 3.46 19.87 40.09
N ALA A 897 3.19 19.26 41.26
CA ALA A 897 3.34 19.90 42.57
C ALA A 897 4.79 20.37 42.85
N ASP A 898 4.91 21.45 43.61
CA ASP A 898 6.19 22.04 44.02
C ASP A 898 6.64 21.54 45.39
N TYR A 899 6.90 20.23 45.53
CA TYR A 899 7.31 19.65 46.82
C TYR A 899 8.64 20.20 47.39
N LYS A 900 9.45 20.89 46.58
CA LYS A 900 10.69 21.55 47.03
C LYS A 900 10.46 22.91 47.67
N ASN A 901 9.27 23.48 47.48
CA ASN A 901 8.93 24.84 47.86
C ASN A 901 7.59 24.90 48.63
N SER A 902 6.93 23.76 48.84
CA SER A 902 5.95 23.58 49.90
C SER A 902 6.72 23.64 51.22
N SER A 903 6.18 24.36 52.19
CA SER A 903 6.79 24.61 53.50
C SER A 903 6.89 23.35 54.36
N LEU A 904 7.76 22.41 53.98
CA LEU A 904 8.25 21.34 54.83
C LEU A 904 9.68 21.69 55.31
N PRO A 905 10.08 21.28 56.54
CA PRO A 905 11.26 21.81 57.20
C PRO A 905 12.55 21.50 56.44
N GLU A 906 13.41 22.51 56.38
CA GLU A 906 14.72 22.54 55.72
C GLU A 906 15.53 21.23 55.86
N GLY A 907 15.82 20.62 54.70
CA GLY A 907 17.01 19.81 54.48
C GLY A 907 18.01 20.63 53.66
N ASP A 908 19.22 20.79 54.19
CA ASP A 908 20.34 21.62 53.68
C ASP A 908 20.83 21.25 52.27
N ASP A 909 20.07 21.54 51.21
CA ASP A 909 20.64 21.62 49.85
C ASP A 909 19.92 22.60 48.89
N ALA A 910 19.34 23.68 49.43
CA ALA A 910 18.74 24.77 48.66
C ALA A 910 19.81 25.63 47.96
N SER A 911 20.40 25.12 46.89
CA SER A 911 21.31 25.87 46.01
C SER A 911 20.93 25.84 44.52
N GLY A 912 19.79 25.25 44.14
CA GLY A 912 19.27 25.34 42.77
C GLY A 912 18.47 26.63 42.55
N GLU A 913 18.79 27.40 41.50
CA GLU A 913 17.97 28.53 41.05
C GLU A 913 16.50 28.09 40.86
N LYS A 914 15.57 28.92 41.33
CA LYS A 914 14.12 28.70 41.18
C LYS A 914 13.78 28.71 39.67
N THR A 915 13.57 27.54 39.06
CA THR A 915 13.15 27.43 37.66
C THR A 915 11.67 27.72 37.55
N SER A 916 11.30 28.71 36.75
CA SER A 916 9.90 29.08 36.50
C SER A 916 9.32 28.29 35.33
N PRO A 917 8.37 27.35 35.55
CA PRO A 917 7.96 26.41 34.50
C PRO A 917 7.08 27.04 33.42
N VAL A 918 6.32 28.10 33.71
CA VAL A 918 5.46 28.76 32.71
C VAL A 918 5.73 30.25 32.71
N THR A 919 6.31 30.76 31.62
CA THR A 919 6.69 32.17 31.52
C THR A 919 6.46 32.81 30.15
N TYR A 920 6.10 34.09 30.16
CA TYR A 920 5.94 34.87 28.92
C TYR A 920 4.93 34.26 27.94
N CYS A 921 3.91 33.55 28.42
CA CYS A 921 2.87 32.97 27.59
C CYS A 921 1.68 33.91 27.44
N PHE A 922 0.96 33.76 26.33
CA PHE A 922 -0.24 34.53 26.01
C PHE A 922 -1.41 33.63 25.63
N VAL A 923 -2.59 33.92 26.21
CA VAL A 923 -3.83 33.17 25.98
C VAL A 923 -4.88 34.11 25.36
N ASN A 924 -5.34 33.75 24.17
CA ASN A 924 -6.41 34.39 23.39
C ASN A 924 -7.45 33.33 22.95
N ILE A 925 -7.89 32.49 23.88
CA ILE A 925 -8.96 31.52 23.62
C ILE A 925 -10.34 32.18 23.74
N SER A 926 -11.26 31.74 22.90
CA SER A 926 -12.66 32.17 22.85
C SER A 926 -13.51 31.62 23.99
N SER A 927 -13.18 30.42 24.50
CA SER A 927 -13.83 29.82 25.65
C SER A 927 -12.90 28.90 26.45
N LEU A 928 -13.16 28.82 27.75
CA LEU A 928 -12.55 27.90 28.70
C LEU A 928 -13.66 27.24 29.51
N GLU A 929 -13.88 25.95 29.28
CA GLU A 929 -15.02 25.20 29.82
C GLU A 929 -14.56 23.95 30.57
N GLY A 930 -15.27 23.61 31.65
CA GLY A 930 -15.08 22.35 32.37
C GLY A 930 -16.41 21.82 32.89
N TYR A 931 -16.51 20.49 32.99
CA TYR A 931 -17.69 19.82 33.50
C TYR A 931 -17.84 20.01 35.03
N THR A 932 -19.05 19.84 35.55
CA THR A 932 -19.29 19.92 36.99
C THR A 932 -19.03 18.57 37.66
N PRO A 933 -18.13 18.48 38.66
CA PRO A 933 -17.87 17.24 39.36
C PRO A 933 -19.13 16.72 40.07
N THR A 934 -19.30 15.41 40.13
CA THR A 934 -20.42 14.76 40.83
C THR A 934 -20.10 14.37 42.27
N MET A 935 -18.82 14.28 42.60
CA MET A 935 -18.33 14.03 43.96
C MET A 935 -18.11 15.36 44.69
N GLU A 936 -18.36 15.38 45.99
CA GLU A 936 -17.93 16.51 46.84
C GLU A 936 -16.40 16.45 47.02
N PRO A 937 -15.72 17.61 47.12
CA PRO A 937 -14.28 17.63 47.31
C PRO A 937 -13.89 17.16 48.72
N ASP A 938 -12.81 16.38 48.80
CA ASP A 938 -12.24 15.88 50.05
C ASP A 938 -11.59 17.01 50.88
N TYR A 939 -11.06 18.04 50.21
CA TYR A 939 -10.45 19.21 50.83
C TYR A 939 -10.77 20.50 50.06
N PRO A 940 -10.74 21.67 50.73
CA PRO A 940 -10.95 22.95 50.08
C PRO A 940 -9.92 23.14 48.96
N THR A 941 -10.37 23.56 47.76
CA THR A 941 -9.60 23.78 46.52
C THR A 941 -9.34 22.57 45.60
N GLN A 942 -9.69 21.33 45.98
CA GLN A 942 -9.45 20.14 45.14
C GLN A 942 -10.02 20.28 43.71
N GLN A 943 -11.19 20.91 43.58
CA GLN A 943 -11.94 21.06 42.32
C GLN A 943 -11.82 22.44 41.68
N SER A 944 -11.07 23.38 42.28
CA SER A 944 -10.80 24.71 41.72
C SER A 944 -9.70 24.62 40.66
N THR A 945 -10.01 23.99 39.54
CA THR A 945 -9.00 23.52 38.55
C THR A 945 -9.25 24.03 37.13
N ILE A 946 -10.03 25.11 36.99
CA ILE A 946 -10.27 25.83 35.74
C ILE A 946 -9.69 27.23 35.88
N HIS A 947 -8.58 27.55 35.21
CA HIS A 947 -7.99 28.89 35.21
C HIS A 947 -7.40 29.25 33.85
N ARG A 948 -7.27 30.55 33.57
CA ARG A 948 -6.86 31.03 32.24
C ARG A 948 -5.46 30.58 31.81
N ILE A 949 -4.51 30.38 32.73
CA ILE A 949 -3.15 29.93 32.41
C ILE A 949 -2.92 28.46 32.79
N ILE A 950 -3.24 28.08 34.04
CA ILE A 950 -2.97 26.72 34.57
C ILE A 950 -4.19 26.18 35.28
N GLY A 951 -4.75 25.07 34.80
CA GLY A 951 -5.92 24.45 35.40
C GLY A 951 -5.65 23.96 36.82
N LYS A 952 -4.89 22.87 36.98
CA LYS A 952 -4.48 22.32 38.28
C LYS A 952 -3.06 22.75 38.62
N SER A 953 -2.87 23.33 39.80
CA SER A 953 -1.58 23.82 40.30
C SER A 953 -1.33 23.39 41.76
N ASN A 954 -0.26 23.90 42.38
CA ASN A 954 0.20 23.48 43.71
C ASN A 954 -0.88 23.51 44.80
N VAL A 955 -1.79 24.50 44.78
CA VAL A 955 -2.87 24.63 45.78
C VAL A 955 -3.86 23.46 45.75
N ASN A 956 -4.04 22.84 44.58
CA ASN A 956 -5.04 21.79 44.35
C ASN A 956 -4.53 20.37 44.69
N TYR A 957 -3.28 20.22 45.12
CA TYR A 957 -2.74 18.93 45.55
C TYR A 957 -3.13 18.63 47.00
N GLU A 958 -3.15 17.34 47.34
CA GLU A 958 -3.56 16.83 48.65
C GLU A 958 -2.79 17.53 49.79
N PRO A 959 -3.49 18.19 50.73
CA PRO A 959 -2.90 18.76 51.92
C PRO A 959 -2.34 17.69 52.87
N GLU A 960 -1.55 18.11 53.87
CA GLU A 960 -1.12 17.21 54.94
C GLU A 960 -2.33 16.65 55.72
N VAL A 961 -2.38 15.33 55.90
CA VAL A 961 -3.38 14.68 56.75
C VAL A 961 -2.99 14.90 58.21
N VAL A 962 -3.78 15.70 58.93
CA VAL A 962 -3.50 16.11 60.32
C VAL A 962 -4.20 15.23 61.36
N GLY A 963 -4.99 14.26 60.92
CA GLY A 963 -5.67 13.28 61.77
C GLY A 963 -6.61 12.38 60.98
N GLU A 964 -7.35 11.54 61.68
CA GLU A 964 -8.40 10.68 61.12
C GLU A 964 -9.68 10.88 61.95
N ASP A 965 -10.84 10.80 61.30
CA ASP A 965 -12.15 10.87 61.98
C ASP A 965 -12.53 9.53 62.64
N GLU A 966 -13.74 9.44 63.21
CA GLU A 966 -14.21 8.25 63.93
C GLU A 966 -14.42 7.03 63.00
N GLU A 967 -14.49 7.28 61.68
CA GLU A 967 -14.64 6.30 60.62
C GLU A 967 -13.32 5.97 59.89
N TRP A 968 -12.19 6.48 60.37
CA TRP A 968 -10.84 6.35 59.78
C TRP A 968 -10.65 7.11 58.45
N ASN A 969 -11.48 8.11 58.14
CA ASN A 969 -11.25 8.98 57.00
C ASN A 969 -10.20 10.06 57.35
N PRO A 970 -9.35 10.45 56.41
CA PRO A 970 -8.35 11.51 56.63
C PRO A 970 -9.00 12.87 56.91
N ILE A 971 -8.50 13.57 57.92
CA ILE A 971 -8.78 14.98 58.18
C ILE A 971 -7.64 15.80 57.58
N TYR A 972 -7.94 16.56 56.53
CA TYR A 972 -6.95 17.41 55.85
C TYR A 972 -6.70 18.71 56.61
N GLY A 973 -5.43 19.14 56.61
CA GLY A 973 -4.99 20.44 57.13
C GLY A 973 -5.31 21.61 56.19
N ASP A 974 -4.59 22.71 56.37
CA ASP A 974 -4.71 23.88 55.48
C ASP A 974 -4.27 23.53 54.05
N PRO A 975 -4.90 24.10 52.99
CA PRO A 975 -4.49 23.87 51.61
C PRO A 975 -3.01 24.15 51.36
N MET A 976 -2.44 23.43 50.40
CA MET A 976 -1.09 23.72 49.90
C MET A 976 -0.97 25.18 49.45
N PRO A 977 0.22 25.81 49.53
CA PRO A 977 0.38 27.20 49.14
C PRO A 977 0.10 27.41 47.64
N ALA A 978 -0.40 28.60 47.29
CA ALA A 978 -0.60 29.00 45.89
C ALA A 978 0.70 28.92 45.08
N GLU A 979 0.58 28.70 43.76
CA GLU A 979 1.73 28.63 42.85
C GLU A 979 2.46 29.99 42.79
N THR A 980 3.78 29.98 42.95
CA THR A 980 4.64 31.18 42.99
C THR A 980 5.83 31.10 42.03
N ALA A 981 5.99 30.01 41.30
CA ALA A 981 7.08 29.78 40.37
C ALA A 981 6.73 30.22 38.94
N ILE A 982 5.53 30.71 38.65
CA ILE A 982 5.15 31.18 37.30
C ILE A 982 5.29 32.70 37.18
N SER A 983 5.57 33.22 35.99
CA SER A 983 5.70 34.67 35.83
C SER A 983 5.48 35.21 34.42
N ASN A 984 5.11 36.48 34.32
CA ASN A 984 4.95 37.21 33.07
C ASN A 984 3.95 36.58 32.08
N ASN A 985 2.85 35.99 32.58
CA ASN A 985 1.81 35.40 31.74
C ASN A 985 0.61 36.34 31.58
N TYR A 986 0.00 36.35 30.40
CA TYR A 986 -1.03 37.30 30.01
C TYR A 986 -2.19 36.59 29.32
N CYS A 987 -3.38 37.17 29.45
CA CYS A 987 -4.59 36.64 28.83
C CYS A 987 -5.44 37.80 28.30
N MET A 988 -6.19 37.55 27.23
CA MET A 988 -7.20 38.49 26.74
C MET A 988 -8.25 38.82 27.80
N SER A 989 -8.58 40.11 27.91
CA SER A 989 -9.53 40.64 28.90
C SER A 989 -10.96 40.13 28.71
N THR A 990 -11.29 39.64 27.51
CA THR A 990 -12.57 39.05 27.15
C THR A 990 -12.80 37.67 27.75
N LEU A 991 -11.74 36.95 28.13
CA LEU A 991 -11.86 35.65 28.78
C LEU A 991 -12.11 35.82 30.29
N ALA A 992 -13.18 35.21 30.78
CA ALA A 992 -13.56 35.25 32.18
C ALA A 992 -12.50 34.59 33.08
N LEU A 993 -12.37 35.10 34.31
CA LEU A 993 -11.56 34.46 35.35
C LEU A 993 -12.16 33.10 35.74
N GLY A 994 -11.30 32.17 36.16
CA GLY A 994 -11.73 30.86 36.65
C GLY A 994 -12.66 30.96 37.86
N GLU A 995 -12.39 31.92 38.75
CA GLU A 995 -13.25 32.27 39.88
C GLU A 995 -13.55 33.78 39.90
N ALA A 996 -14.72 34.16 40.40
CA ALA A 996 -15.22 35.54 40.34
C ALA A 996 -14.36 36.55 41.12
N ASP A 997 -13.63 36.09 42.15
CA ASP A 997 -12.77 36.87 43.01
C ASP A 997 -11.26 36.60 42.80
N ALA A 998 -10.91 35.83 41.76
CA ALA A 998 -9.52 35.56 41.41
C ALA A 998 -8.77 36.84 40.98
N VAL A 999 -7.44 36.84 41.16
CA VAL A 999 -6.59 37.99 40.84
C VAL A 999 -5.92 37.81 39.48
N ALA A 1000 -6.25 38.70 38.55
CA ALA A 1000 -5.62 38.81 37.23
C ALA A 1000 -4.27 39.53 37.31
N ASP A 1001 -3.20 38.81 37.67
CA ASP A 1001 -1.85 39.35 37.75
C ASP A 1001 -0.85 38.45 36.99
N HIS A 1002 0.29 39.01 36.58
CA HIS A 1002 1.21 38.34 35.66
C HIS A 1002 1.89 37.08 36.24
N ASN A 1003 1.81 36.86 37.56
CA ASN A 1003 2.43 35.73 38.25
C ASN A 1003 1.39 34.79 38.87
N THR A 1004 0.10 34.89 38.48
CA THR A 1004 -0.97 34.01 38.97
C THR A 1004 -1.41 33.02 37.89
N VAL A 1005 -2.15 31.98 38.30
CA VAL A 1005 -2.77 30.99 37.39
C VAL A 1005 -3.82 31.60 36.45
N GLU A 1006 -4.20 32.85 36.68
CA GLU A 1006 -5.11 33.61 35.84
C GLU A 1006 -4.39 34.50 34.81
N GLY A 1007 -3.12 34.86 35.04
CA GLY A 1007 -2.39 35.81 34.20
C GLY A 1007 -2.97 37.24 34.23
N LYS A 1008 -2.21 38.19 33.70
CA LYS A 1008 -2.67 39.59 33.61
C LYS A 1008 -3.58 39.80 32.41
N SER A 1009 -4.73 40.43 32.62
CA SER A 1009 -5.66 40.79 31.54
C SER A 1009 -5.09 41.89 30.63
N VAL A 1010 -5.28 41.75 29.32
CA VAL A 1010 -4.87 42.71 28.29
C VAL A 1010 -6.03 42.95 27.32
N ASP A 1011 -6.29 44.20 26.97
CA ASP A 1011 -7.29 44.55 25.96
C ASP A 1011 -6.70 44.40 24.53
N ALA A 1012 -7.54 43.98 23.57
CA ALA A 1012 -7.15 43.82 22.16
C ALA A 1012 -6.43 45.05 21.58
N SER A 1013 -6.82 46.25 22.01
CA SER A 1013 -6.24 47.51 21.53
C SER A 1013 -4.81 47.78 22.00
N GLU A 1014 -4.30 47.02 22.99
CA GLU A 1014 -2.91 47.12 23.46
C GLU A 1014 -1.95 46.21 22.69
N LEU A 1015 -2.48 45.24 21.94
CA LEU A 1015 -1.67 44.27 21.20
C LEU A 1015 -1.02 44.91 19.97
N SER A 1016 0.27 44.68 19.83
CA SER A 1016 1.12 45.10 18.70
C SER A 1016 2.42 44.31 18.73
N ALA A 1017 3.16 44.26 17.62
CA ALA A 1017 4.40 43.50 17.55
C ALA A 1017 5.43 44.00 18.59
N ASP A 1018 5.46 45.32 18.83
CA ASP A 1018 6.27 45.95 19.87
C ASP A 1018 5.88 45.51 21.28
N TRP A 1019 4.58 45.28 21.53
CA TRP A 1019 4.10 44.77 22.81
C TRP A 1019 4.54 43.33 23.04
N PHE A 1020 4.35 42.43 22.07
CA PHE A 1020 4.81 41.04 22.16
C PHE A 1020 6.32 40.95 22.37
N LYS A 1021 7.08 41.77 21.65
CA LYS A 1021 8.54 41.84 21.79
C LYS A 1021 9.01 42.38 23.15
N SER A 1022 8.39 43.46 23.63
CA SER A 1022 8.83 44.12 24.86
C SER A 1022 8.32 43.44 26.14
N THR A 1023 7.09 42.94 26.11
CA THR A 1023 6.40 42.33 27.25
C THR A 1023 6.65 40.83 27.31
N LEU A 1024 6.34 40.11 26.23
CA LEU A 1024 6.42 38.64 26.16
C LEU A 1024 7.76 38.14 25.60
N LYS A 1025 8.67 39.03 25.22
CA LYS A 1025 10.02 38.67 24.73
C LYS A 1025 10.00 37.80 23.47
N PHE A 1026 8.92 37.84 22.69
CA PHE A 1026 8.86 37.15 21.40
C PHE A 1026 9.99 37.65 20.49
N VAL A 1027 10.70 36.72 19.87
CA VAL A 1027 11.83 37.02 19.00
C VAL A 1027 11.38 36.85 17.56
N TYR A 1028 11.30 37.97 16.84
CA TYR A 1028 10.81 38.02 15.48
C TYR A 1028 11.92 37.81 14.44
N GLY A 1029 11.64 37.05 13.39
CA GLY A 1029 12.58 36.69 12.33
C GLY A 1029 12.06 35.56 11.43
N ASN A 1030 12.99 34.75 10.92
CA ASN A 1030 12.73 33.64 10.00
C ASN A 1030 13.62 32.42 10.29
N SER A 1031 13.84 32.13 11.58
CA SER A 1031 14.71 31.04 12.04
C SER A 1031 14.21 30.47 13.36
N VAL A 1032 14.67 29.29 13.75
CA VAL A 1032 14.30 28.67 15.03
C VAL A 1032 14.55 29.55 16.26
N ASP A 1033 15.57 30.40 16.24
CA ASP A 1033 15.91 31.30 17.37
C ASP A 1033 15.13 32.62 17.34
N ALA A 1034 14.46 32.90 16.22
CA ALA A 1034 13.65 34.08 16.01
C ALA A 1034 12.43 33.70 15.15
N PRO A 1035 11.50 32.89 15.67
CA PRO A 1035 10.53 32.20 14.83
C PRO A 1035 9.25 33.00 14.56
N TRP A 1036 9.00 34.09 15.28
CA TRP A 1036 7.79 34.90 15.12
C TRP A 1036 7.86 35.83 13.89
N ASN A 1037 6.78 35.93 13.13
CA ASN A 1037 6.75 36.60 11.83
C ASN A 1037 6.65 38.13 11.96
N GLU A 1038 7.59 38.88 11.38
CA GLU A 1038 7.62 40.36 11.41
C GLU A 1038 6.41 41.03 10.70
N ALA A 1039 5.70 40.31 9.84
CA ALA A 1039 4.57 40.85 9.09
C ALA A 1039 3.25 40.87 9.87
N ALA A 1040 3.20 40.23 11.06
CA ALA A 1040 1.99 40.05 11.83
C ALA A 1040 1.99 40.99 13.05
N ASP A 1041 1.23 42.09 12.97
CA ASP A 1041 1.32 43.20 13.92
C ASP A 1041 0.61 42.90 15.25
N SER A 1042 -0.71 42.69 15.23
CA SER A 1042 -1.50 42.47 16.46
C SER A 1042 -1.75 40.99 16.81
N ASP A 1043 -1.38 40.07 15.91
CA ASP A 1043 -1.68 38.65 16.00
C ASP A 1043 -0.47 37.83 15.50
N PRO A 1044 0.45 37.41 16.38
CA PRO A 1044 1.72 36.80 15.98
C PRO A 1044 1.53 35.38 15.43
N ALA A 1045 2.10 35.13 14.26
CA ALA A 1045 2.24 33.79 13.69
C ALA A 1045 3.73 33.41 13.62
N LEU A 1046 4.04 32.11 13.54
CA LEU A 1046 5.38 31.63 13.22
C LEU A 1046 5.69 31.84 11.72
N TYR A 1047 6.96 31.98 11.38
CA TYR A 1047 7.39 32.41 10.03
C TYR A 1047 7.02 31.43 8.89
N PHE A 1048 6.74 30.16 9.21
CA PHE A 1048 6.34 29.12 8.26
C PHE A 1048 4.82 28.88 8.23
N GLU A 1049 4.03 29.53 9.10
CA GLU A 1049 2.59 29.33 9.12
C GLU A 1049 1.94 29.94 7.88
N VAL A 1050 1.05 29.17 7.26
CA VAL A 1050 0.31 29.53 6.05
C VAL A 1050 -1.18 29.50 6.32
N ALA A 1051 -1.95 30.40 5.69
CA ALA A 1051 -3.40 30.46 5.85
C ALA A 1051 -4.16 29.56 4.87
N SER A 1052 -3.56 29.27 3.72
CA SER A 1052 -4.13 28.42 2.68
C SER A 1052 -3.03 27.68 1.91
N ILE A 1053 -3.38 26.53 1.36
CA ILE A 1053 -2.51 25.69 0.53
C ILE A 1053 -3.25 25.42 -0.77
N ILE A 1054 -2.56 25.60 -1.90
CA ILE A 1054 -3.07 25.32 -3.24
C ILE A 1054 -2.22 24.24 -3.90
N ASN A 1055 -2.86 23.30 -4.59
CA ASN A 1055 -2.18 22.22 -5.32
C ASN A 1055 -2.92 21.91 -6.62
N PRO A 1056 -2.27 21.89 -7.79
CA PRO A 1056 -0.87 22.24 -8.01
C PRO A 1056 -0.60 23.74 -7.85
N VAL A 1057 0.63 24.10 -7.46
CA VAL A 1057 1.12 25.49 -7.48
C VAL A 1057 1.53 25.95 -8.87
N GLU A 1058 1.82 25.01 -9.78
CA GLU A 1058 2.06 25.24 -11.19
C GLU A 1058 1.54 24.05 -12.00
N ILE A 1059 0.87 24.29 -13.11
CA ILE A 1059 0.39 23.24 -14.02
C ILE A 1059 0.62 23.62 -15.47
N THR A 1060 1.07 22.66 -16.26
CA THR A 1060 1.09 22.75 -17.72
C THR A 1060 0.00 21.86 -18.29
N VAL A 1061 -0.90 22.43 -19.09
CA VAL A 1061 -2.09 21.73 -19.61
C VAL A 1061 -2.26 22.01 -21.10
N MET A 1062 -2.75 21.04 -21.86
CA MET A 1062 -3.02 21.20 -23.29
C MET A 1062 -4.31 22.02 -23.51
N GLU A 1063 -4.29 22.90 -24.51
CA GLU A 1063 -5.50 23.60 -24.96
C GLU A 1063 -6.66 22.62 -25.24
N GLY A 1064 -7.84 22.92 -24.68
CA GLY A 1064 -9.05 22.12 -24.81
C GLY A 1064 -9.28 21.09 -23.69
N ASN A 1065 -8.29 20.83 -22.84
CA ASN A 1065 -8.44 19.91 -21.70
C ASN A 1065 -8.99 20.62 -20.45
N THR A 1066 -9.59 19.85 -19.55
CA THR A 1066 -9.91 20.27 -18.19
C THR A 1066 -8.81 19.84 -17.20
N PHE A 1067 -8.74 20.51 -16.06
CA PHE A 1067 -7.83 20.20 -14.97
C PHE A 1067 -8.38 20.70 -13.64
N ASP A 1068 -7.92 20.11 -12.55
CA ASP A 1068 -8.35 20.46 -11.20
C ASP A 1068 -7.28 21.23 -10.43
N VAL A 1069 -7.75 22.17 -9.60
CA VAL A 1069 -6.93 22.81 -8.56
C VAL A 1069 -7.58 22.58 -7.21
N LYS A 1070 -6.81 21.99 -6.29
CA LYS A 1070 -7.18 21.73 -4.91
C LYS A 1070 -6.80 22.90 -4.03
N LEU A 1071 -7.69 23.30 -3.13
CA LEU A 1071 -7.48 24.37 -2.15
C LEU A 1071 -7.83 23.87 -0.74
N MET A 1072 -6.92 24.10 0.20
CA MET A 1072 -7.13 23.89 1.62
C MET A 1072 -6.98 25.21 2.37
N LEU A 1073 -7.82 25.42 3.39
CA LEU A 1073 -7.66 26.51 4.36
C LEU A 1073 -7.14 25.92 5.67
N VAL A 1074 -6.04 26.48 6.19
CA VAL A 1074 -5.42 26.03 7.45
C VAL A 1074 -6.08 26.79 8.60
N ARG A 1075 -6.88 26.08 9.41
CA ARG A 1075 -7.67 26.68 10.49
C ARG A 1075 -8.07 25.68 11.57
N ALA A 1076 -8.39 26.16 12.77
CA ALA A 1076 -8.82 25.33 13.91
C ALA A 1076 -10.03 24.43 13.61
N VAL A 1077 -11.05 24.98 12.94
CA VAL A 1077 -12.28 24.24 12.58
C VAL A 1077 -12.46 24.36 11.07
N PRO A 1078 -12.40 23.26 10.29
CA PRO A 1078 -12.66 23.29 8.85
C PRO A 1078 -14.02 23.92 8.54
N PHE A 1079 -14.16 24.62 7.41
CA PHE A 1079 -15.48 25.06 6.97
C PHE A 1079 -16.36 23.84 6.63
N THR A 1080 -17.66 23.97 6.84
CA THR A 1080 -18.63 23.15 6.10
C THR A 1080 -18.59 23.52 4.62
N GLU A 1081 -19.07 22.63 3.74
CA GLU A 1081 -19.14 22.91 2.30
C GLU A 1081 -19.90 24.22 2.01
N GLU A 1082 -21.02 24.46 2.70
CA GLU A 1082 -21.82 25.68 2.56
C GLU A 1082 -21.06 26.94 2.98
N GLU A 1083 -20.33 26.88 4.10
CA GLU A 1083 -19.50 28.00 4.56
C GLU A 1083 -18.32 28.26 3.64
N PHE A 1084 -17.68 27.22 3.11
CA PHE A 1084 -16.61 27.37 2.13
C PHE A 1084 -17.12 28.09 0.89
N LEU A 1085 -18.21 27.61 0.29
CA LEU A 1085 -18.83 28.22 -0.89
C LEU A 1085 -19.30 29.65 -0.63
N GLY A 1086 -19.83 29.93 0.57
CA GLY A 1086 -20.26 31.28 0.97
C GLY A 1086 -19.13 32.30 1.05
N ASN A 1087 -17.88 31.84 1.28
CA ASN A 1087 -16.70 32.69 1.38
C ASN A 1087 -15.75 32.55 0.18
N PHE A 1088 -16.03 31.64 -0.75
CA PHE A 1088 -15.16 31.33 -1.87
C PHE A 1088 -15.05 32.52 -2.82
N SER A 1089 -13.80 32.89 -3.13
CA SER A 1089 -13.48 33.85 -4.19
C SER A 1089 -12.19 33.43 -4.88
N PHE A 1090 -12.15 33.64 -6.19
CA PHE A 1090 -10.94 33.44 -6.98
C PHE A 1090 -10.74 34.58 -7.97
N GLU A 1091 -9.48 34.80 -8.35
CA GLU A 1091 -9.09 35.72 -9.40
C GLU A 1091 -8.26 34.95 -10.44
N CYS A 1092 -8.58 35.11 -11.73
CA CYS A 1092 -7.76 34.59 -12.83
C CYS A 1092 -7.11 35.77 -13.57
N SER A 1093 -5.80 35.72 -13.77
CA SER A 1093 -5.07 36.82 -14.44
C SER A 1093 -5.41 36.98 -15.92
N ASP A 1094 -5.85 35.90 -16.59
CA ASP A 1094 -6.33 35.90 -17.97
C ASP A 1094 -7.42 34.83 -18.18
N GLU A 1095 -8.68 35.23 -17.97
CA GLU A 1095 -9.86 34.37 -18.19
C GLU A 1095 -10.03 33.91 -19.64
N THR A 1096 -9.29 34.49 -20.58
CA THR A 1096 -9.30 34.00 -21.98
C THR A 1096 -8.31 32.86 -22.20
N VAL A 1097 -7.45 32.54 -21.23
CA VAL A 1097 -6.54 31.38 -21.22
C VAL A 1097 -7.11 30.23 -20.40
N VAL A 1098 -7.74 30.53 -19.26
CA VAL A 1098 -8.35 29.53 -18.36
C VAL A 1098 -9.70 30.01 -17.86
N GLU A 1099 -10.72 29.15 -17.87
CA GLU A 1099 -12.01 29.40 -17.23
C GLU A 1099 -12.36 28.32 -16.19
N MET A 1100 -13.14 28.67 -15.17
CA MET A 1100 -13.66 27.71 -14.19
C MET A 1100 -14.86 26.95 -14.77
N THR A 1101 -14.90 25.62 -14.64
CA THR A 1101 -15.98 24.76 -15.21
C THR A 1101 -17.26 24.78 -14.39
N GLY A 1102 -17.14 25.11 -13.10
CA GLY A 1102 -18.22 24.95 -12.10
C GLY A 1102 -18.25 23.55 -11.47
N GLU A 1103 -17.33 22.66 -11.85
CA GLU A 1103 -17.11 21.40 -11.14
C GLU A 1103 -16.43 21.70 -9.80
N PHE A 1104 -17.00 21.12 -8.75
CA PHE A 1104 -16.57 21.34 -7.38
C PHE A 1104 -16.86 20.10 -6.54
N THR A 1105 -15.87 19.69 -5.74
CA THR A 1105 -16.06 18.74 -4.64
C THR A 1105 -15.40 19.31 -3.38
N TYR A 1106 -15.96 18.99 -2.23
CA TYR A 1106 -15.39 19.37 -0.94
C TYR A 1106 -15.40 18.16 -0.03
N ASP A 1107 -14.20 17.66 0.28
CA ASP A 1107 -14.03 16.49 1.13
C ASP A 1107 -12.89 16.73 2.11
N ASN A 1108 -13.10 16.35 3.38
CA ASN A 1108 -12.12 16.49 4.47
C ASN A 1108 -11.41 17.88 4.55
N GLY A 1109 -12.14 18.97 4.26
CA GLY A 1109 -11.59 20.33 4.31
C GLY A 1109 -10.79 20.77 3.07
N ILE A 1110 -10.80 19.95 2.02
CA ILE A 1110 -10.13 20.21 0.74
C ILE A 1110 -11.18 20.44 -0.34
N ALA A 1111 -11.14 21.61 -0.98
CA ALA A 1111 -11.95 21.94 -2.15
C ALA A 1111 -11.20 21.54 -3.42
N THR A 1112 -11.78 20.69 -4.27
CA THR A 1112 -11.30 20.43 -5.64
C THR A 1112 -12.14 21.23 -6.61
N ILE A 1113 -11.50 22.07 -7.43
CA ILE A 1113 -12.16 23.05 -8.28
C ILE A 1113 -11.70 22.83 -9.73
N GLY A 1114 -12.65 22.62 -10.64
CA GLY A 1114 -12.38 22.32 -12.04
C GLY A 1114 -12.20 23.56 -12.91
N PHE A 1115 -11.26 23.49 -13.85
CA PHE A 1115 -10.91 24.53 -14.82
C PHE A 1115 -10.75 23.95 -16.23
N SER A 1116 -10.99 24.77 -17.25
CA SER A 1116 -10.78 24.48 -18.67
C SER A 1116 -9.64 25.32 -19.23
N ALA A 1117 -8.73 24.68 -19.97
CA ALA A 1117 -7.68 25.35 -20.74
C ALA A 1117 -8.22 25.81 -22.11
N LEU A 1118 -8.30 27.12 -22.33
CA LEU A 1118 -9.02 27.70 -23.47
C LEU A 1118 -8.14 28.04 -24.67
N LYS A 1119 -6.95 28.60 -24.44
CA LYS A 1119 -6.02 28.99 -25.52
C LYS A 1119 -4.58 28.97 -25.00
N PRO A 1120 -3.57 28.90 -25.89
CA PRO A 1120 -2.17 28.89 -25.47
C PRO A 1120 -1.77 30.21 -24.82
N GLY A 1121 -1.05 30.12 -23.70
CA GLY A 1121 -0.68 31.27 -22.89
C GLY A 1121 -0.43 30.88 -21.45
N THR A 1122 -0.25 31.88 -20.59
CA THR A 1122 -0.07 31.68 -19.15
C THR A 1122 -1.14 32.45 -18.39
N ALA A 1123 -1.70 31.86 -17.34
CA ALA A 1123 -2.62 32.52 -16.42
C ALA A 1123 -2.26 32.14 -14.98
N THR A 1124 -2.55 33.02 -14.03
CA THR A 1124 -2.41 32.75 -12.60
C THR A 1124 -3.80 32.68 -11.98
N ILE A 1125 -4.14 31.56 -11.36
CA ILE A 1125 -5.33 31.41 -10.53
C ILE A 1125 -4.94 31.76 -9.09
N THR A 1126 -5.61 32.73 -8.49
CA THR A 1126 -5.40 33.12 -7.09
C THR A 1126 -6.64 32.81 -6.27
N MET A 1127 -6.49 32.04 -5.19
CA MET A 1127 -7.55 31.66 -4.27
C MET A 1127 -7.07 31.85 -2.84
N PHE A 1128 -7.77 32.69 -2.06
CA PHE A 1128 -7.38 32.99 -0.66
C PHE A 1128 -5.89 33.35 -0.50
N GLY A 1129 -5.34 34.12 -1.46
CA GLY A 1129 -3.95 34.54 -1.49
C GLY A 1129 -2.95 33.51 -2.04
N SER A 1130 -3.32 32.23 -2.09
CA SER A 1130 -2.53 31.16 -2.70
C SER A 1130 -2.68 31.19 -4.22
N LYS A 1131 -1.63 30.78 -4.94
CA LYS A 1131 -1.53 30.94 -6.40
C LYS A 1131 -1.16 29.63 -7.10
N CYS A 1132 -1.87 29.35 -8.19
CA CYS A 1132 -1.55 28.32 -9.17
C CYS A 1132 -1.17 29.00 -10.48
N GLU A 1133 0.06 28.79 -10.94
CA GLU A 1133 0.54 29.26 -12.25
C GLU A 1133 0.17 28.23 -13.32
N VAL A 1134 -0.66 28.61 -14.28
CA VAL A 1134 -1.13 27.74 -15.36
C VAL A 1134 -0.43 28.13 -16.66
N THR A 1135 0.22 27.16 -17.29
CA THR A 1135 0.74 27.28 -18.66
C THR A 1135 -0.10 26.42 -19.59
N VAL A 1136 -0.91 27.06 -20.43
CA VAL A 1136 -1.63 26.37 -21.50
C VAL A 1136 -0.72 26.29 -22.71
N ILE A 1137 -0.43 25.06 -23.13
CA ILE A 1137 0.38 24.79 -24.31
C ILE A 1137 -0.49 24.28 -25.46
N HIS A 1138 -0.03 24.57 -26.67
CA HIS A 1138 -0.54 24.00 -27.90
C HIS A 1138 0.64 23.49 -28.68
N ASP A 1139 0.70 22.17 -28.84
CA ASP A 1139 1.62 21.55 -29.76
C ASP A 1139 0.94 21.47 -31.15
N PRO A 1140 1.43 22.17 -32.18
CA PRO A 1140 0.88 22.06 -33.53
C PRO A 1140 0.97 20.65 -34.14
N ALA A 1141 1.77 19.75 -33.57
CA ALA A 1141 1.89 18.34 -33.95
C ALA A 1141 0.84 17.43 -33.27
N LEU A 1142 0.29 17.84 -32.11
CA LEU A 1142 -0.81 17.16 -31.40
C LEU A 1142 -2.15 17.94 -31.51
N GLY A 1143 -2.09 19.19 -31.97
CA GLY A 1143 -3.19 20.15 -32.10
C GLY A 1143 -3.81 20.13 -33.50
N VAL A 1144 -5.13 19.98 -33.54
CA VAL A 1144 -5.93 19.67 -34.73
C VAL A 1144 -6.27 20.92 -35.57
N ASP A 1145 -5.47 21.99 -35.49
CA ASP A 1145 -5.81 23.30 -36.06
C ASP A 1145 -5.23 23.60 -37.45
N ASN A 1146 -4.58 22.63 -38.09
CA ASN A 1146 -4.06 22.79 -39.45
C ASN A 1146 -4.57 21.74 -40.44
N ILE A 1147 -5.88 21.46 -40.43
CA ILE A 1147 -6.55 20.93 -41.64
C ILE A 1147 -7.39 22.05 -42.22
N GLY A 1148 -6.73 22.93 -42.99
CA GLY A 1148 -7.40 23.98 -43.75
C GLY A 1148 -8.50 23.38 -44.61
N ALA A 1149 -9.67 24.04 -44.63
CA ALA A 1149 -10.80 23.65 -45.46
C ALA A 1149 -10.35 23.48 -46.92
N ALA A 1150 -10.12 22.24 -47.35
CA ALA A 1150 -9.96 21.93 -48.76
C ALA A 1150 -11.34 22.14 -49.39
N SER A 1151 -11.44 23.18 -50.20
CA SER A 1151 -12.67 23.69 -50.81
C SER A 1151 -13.30 22.76 -51.86
N ALA A 1152 -13.19 21.44 -51.72
CA ALA A 1152 -13.70 20.46 -52.68
C ALA A 1152 -14.45 19.27 -52.05
N VAL A 1153 -14.08 18.75 -50.88
CA VAL A 1153 -14.67 17.52 -50.31
C VAL A 1153 -15.67 17.86 -49.20
N VAL A 1154 -16.88 17.31 -49.27
CA VAL A 1154 -17.96 17.58 -48.29
C VAL A 1154 -18.29 16.31 -47.53
N VAL A 1155 -18.19 16.33 -46.20
CA VAL A 1155 -18.60 15.21 -45.34
C VAL A 1155 -19.87 15.59 -44.59
N VAL A 1156 -20.92 14.78 -44.74
CA VAL A 1156 -22.20 14.94 -44.05
C VAL A 1156 -22.36 13.84 -43.02
N SER A 1157 -22.32 14.18 -41.75
CA SER A 1157 -22.56 13.26 -40.65
C SER A 1157 -24.06 13.03 -40.40
N HIS A 1158 -24.41 11.80 -40.01
CA HIS A 1158 -25.74 11.38 -39.58
C HIS A 1158 -25.62 10.30 -38.49
N ALA A 1159 -26.73 9.95 -37.82
CA ALA A 1159 -26.73 9.13 -36.61
C ALA A 1159 -26.14 7.70 -36.75
N SER A 1160 -25.89 7.24 -37.97
CA SER A 1160 -25.35 5.90 -38.25
C SER A 1160 -24.07 5.94 -39.10
N GLY A 1161 -23.45 7.12 -39.27
CA GLY A 1161 -22.23 7.26 -40.06
C GLY A 1161 -22.09 8.58 -40.79
N ILE A 1162 -21.39 8.56 -41.93
CA ILE A 1162 -21.09 9.75 -42.74
C ILE A 1162 -21.33 9.51 -44.23
N THR A 1163 -21.56 10.60 -44.95
CA THR A 1163 -21.59 10.63 -46.41
C THR A 1163 -20.49 11.57 -46.91
N VAL A 1164 -19.52 11.06 -47.66
CA VAL A 1164 -18.46 11.82 -48.32
C VAL A 1164 -18.90 12.16 -49.75
N LYS A 1165 -18.89 13.44 -50.11
CA LYS A 1165 -19.39 13.98 -51.38
C LYS A 1165 -18.34 14.85 -52.06
N ASN A 1166 -18.57 15.13 -53.34
CA ASN A 1166 -17.73 16.00 -54.18
C ASN A 1166 -16.27 15.53 -54.29
N VAL A 1167 -16.04 14.22 -54.27
CA VAL A 1167 -14.73 13.63 -54.52
C VAL A 1167 -14.60 13.29 -56.01
N ALA A 1168 -13.50 13.69 -56.65
CA ALA A 1168 -13.26 13.42 -58.06
C ALA A 1168 -13.10 11.92 -58.32
N GLU A 1169 -13.68 11.42 -59.42
CA GLU A 1169 -13.54 10.02 -59.86
C GLU A 1169 -12.05 9.61 -59.94
N GLY A 1170 -11.71 8.47 -59.34
CA GLY A 1170 -10.34 7.96 -59.22
C GLY A 1170 -9.57 8.41 -57.98
N THR A 1171 -10.15 9.25 -57.11
CA THR A 1171 -9.49 9.72 -55.87
C THR A 1171 -9.65 8.70 -54.73
N PRO A 1172 -8.57 8.28 -54.04
CA PRO A 1172 -8.67 7.43 -52.85
C PRO A 1172 -9.38 8.18 -51.71
N VAL A 1173 -10.36 7.55 -51.06
CA VAL A 1173 -11.06 8.04 -49.88
C VAL A 1173 -10.87 7.07 -48.73
N GLU A 1174 -10.35 7.56 -47.61
CA GLU A 1174 -10.05 6.79 -46.41
C GLU A 1174 -10.68 7.47 -45.18
N VAL A 1175 -11.08 6.72 -44.17
CA VAL A 1175 -11.60 7.27 -42.90
C VAL A 1175 -10.80 6.68 -41.76
N TYR A 1176 -10.39 7.50 -40.80
CA TYR A 1176 -9.60 7.12 -39.63
C TYR A 1176 -10.29 7.55 -38.34
N ASN A 1177 -10.11 6.84 -37.23
CA ASN A 1177 -10.47 7.32 -35.90
C ASN A 1177 -9.34 8.21 -35.32
N LEU A 1178 -9.53 8.77 -34.12
CA LEU A 1178 -8.52 9.64 -33.48
C LEU A 1178 -7.26 8.90 -33.03
N ALA A 1179 -7.32 7.58 -32.85
CA ALA A 1179 -6.16 6.74 -32.57
C ALA A 1179 -5.35 6.41 -33.86
N GLY A 1180 -5.71 6.99 -35.01
CA GLY A 1180 -5.03 6.75 -36.29
C GLY A 1180 -5.42 5.43 -36.97
N VAL A 1181 -6.39 4.69 -36.44
CA VAL A 1181 -6.86 3.42 -37.00
C VAL A 1181 -7.72 3.70 -38.23
N LYS A 1182 -7.41 3.05 -39.36
CA LYS A 1182 -8.16 3.17 -40.61
C LYS A 1182 -9.46 2.38 -40.53
N MET A 1183 -10.59 3.09 -40.49
CA MET A 1183 -11.95 2.55 -40.38
C MET A 1183 -12.56 2.20 -41.74
N PHE A 1184 -12.16 2.89 -42.82
CA PHE A 1184 -12.73 2.70 -44.16
C PHE A 1184 -11.75 3.12 -45.26
N SER A 1185 -11.82 2.52 -46.44
CA SER A 1185 -11.07 2.94 -47.64
C SER A 1185 -11.78 2.54 -48.94
N THR A 1186 -11.83 3.42 -49.93
CA THR A 1186 -12.35 3.16 -51.28
C THR A 1186 -11.68 4.07 -52.32
N ILE A 1187 -11.98 3.87 -53.61
CA ILE A 1187 -11.68 4.83 -54.68
C ILE A 1187 -13.00 5.43 -55.15
N ALA A 1188 -13.10 6.76 -55.17
CA ALA A 1188 -14.31 7.45 -55.59
C ALA A 1188 -14.65 7.15 -57.06
N ASP A 1189 -15.90 6.79 -57.34
CA ASP A 1189 -16.43 6.54 -58.69
C ASP A 1189 -17.26 7.72 -59.22
N GLY A 1190 -17.22 8.85 -58.52
CA GLY A 1190 -18.02 10.04 -58.78
C GLY A 1190 -19.40 10.07 -58.09
N SER A 1191 -19.77 9.01 -57.36
CA SER A 1191 -20.98 8.98 -56.52
C SER A 1191 -20.71 9.37 -55.05
N ASP A 1192 -21.77 9.64 -54.28
CA ASP A 1192 -21.69 9.90 -52.84
C ASP A 1192 -21.29 8.61 -52.09
N ILE A 1193 -20.23 8.67 -51.26
CA ILE A 1193 -19.70 7.52 -50.52
C ILE A 1193 -20.30 7.52 -49.11
N ASN A 1194 -21.08 6.50 -48.76
CA ASN A 1194 -21.64 6.35 -47.42
C ASN A 1194 -20.81 5.37 -46.61
N VAL A 1195 -20.39 5.78 -45.41
CA VAL A 1195 -19.58 4.99 -44.49
C VAL A 1195 -20.34 4.88 -43.18
N ALA A 1196 -20.71 3.65 -42.80
CA ALA A 1196 -21.32 3.39 -41.50
C ALA A 1196 -20.24 3.49 -40.41
N LEU A 1197 -20.49 4.31 -39.38
CA LEU A 1197 -19.56 4.56 -38.29
C LEU A 1197 -20.34 4.68 -36.98
N ALA A 1198 -19.75 4.22 -35.88
CA ALA A 1198 -20.29 4.45 -34.54
C ALA A 1198 -20.14 5.92 -34.14
N GLY A 1199 -20.89 6.36 -33.12
CA GLY A 1199 -20.75 7.70 -32.55
C GLY A 1199 -19.29 7.97 -32.15
N GLY A 1200 -18.72 9.07 -32.62
CA GLY A 1200 -17.29 9.31 -32.46
C GLY A 1200 -16.72 10.29 -33.47
N LEU A 1201 -15.44 10.62 -33.30
CA LEU A 1201 -14.74 11.62 -34.09
C LEU A 1201 -13.79 10.95 -35.09
N TYR A 1202 -13.93 11.31 -36.37
CA TYR A 1202 -13.21 10.66 -37.46
C TYR A 1202 -12.53 11.67 -38.38
N ILE A 1203 -11.50 11.21 -39.10
CA ILE A 1203 -10.79 11.94 -40.16
C ILE A 1203 -11.06 11.26 -41.49
N VAL A 1204 -11.73 11.94 -42.42
CA VAL A 1204 -11.94 11.49 -43.79
C VAL A 1204 -10.86 12.08 -44.68
N LYS A 1205 -9.96 11.27 -45.22
CA LYS A 1205 -8.97 11.66 -46.22
C LYS A 1205 -9.50 11.34 -47.62
N ALA A 1206 -9.42 12.28 -48.56
CA ALA A 1206 -9.79 12.11 -49.95
C ALA A 1206 -8.69 12.73 -50.84
N GLY A 1207 -7.79 11.90 -51.36
CA GLY A 1207 -6.57 12.35 -52.03
C GLY A 1207 -5.67 13.15 -51.08
N ASP A 1208 -5.30 14.37 -51.48
CA ASP A 1208 -4.50 15.30 -50.67
C ASP A 1208 -5.37 16.13 -49.68
N SER A 1209 -6.69 15.92 -49.66
CA SER A 1209 -7.62 16.63 -48.78
C SER A 1209 -7.98 15.76 -47.57
N ALA A 1210 -8.18 16.36 -46.40
CA ALA A 1210 -8.74 15.68 -45.24
C ALA A 1210 -9.84 16.53 -44.59
N VAL A 1211 -10.85 15.88 -44.02
CA VAL A 1211 -12.01 16.52 -43.38
C VAL A 1211 -12.34 15.75 -42.10
N LYS A 1212 -12.37 16.45 -40.96
CA LYS A 1212 -12.81 15.88 -39.68
C LYS A 1212 -14.33 15.90 -39.57
N CYS A 1213 -14.93 14.83 -39.08
CA CYS A 1213 -16.38 14.74 -38.87
C CYS A 1213 -16.73 14.02 -37.57
N LEU A 1214 -17.71 14.56 -36.84
CA LEU A 1214 -18.30 13.93 -35.66
C LEU A 1214 -19.55 13.18 -36.08
N VAL A 1215 -19.61 11.88 -35.80
CA VAL A 1215 -20.82 11.07 -35.86
C VAL A 1215 -21.48 11.15 -34.49
N ARG A 1216 -22.73 11.64 -34.45
CA ARG A 1216 -23.50 11.83 -33.20
C ARG A 1216 -24.32 10.61 -32.86
#